data_AF-A0A9N9CFT4-F1
#
_entry.id   AF-A0A9N9CFT4-F1
#
_cell.length_a   1.000
_cell.length_b   1.000
_cell.length_c   1.000
_cell.angle_alpha   90.00
_cell.angle_beta   90.00
_cell.angle_gamma   90.00
#
_symmetry.space_group_name_H-M   'P 1'
#
loop_
_entity.id
_entity.type
_entity.pdbx_description
1 polymer ?
#
loop_
_entity_poly.entity_id
_entity_poly.type
_entity_poly.pdbx_seq_one_letter_code
_entity_poly.pdbx_strand_id
1 'polypeptide(L)'
;MRPASGMKVAIILALFALANARLENFGPELKHRKYTAPSLAEQKPIYSSSSFSDPKEIALEFVKEHLTNSEFKVKNSYKSEHNGVTHVYLRQVINDLEVMNGDINVNVDENGRVISYGDSFYKGNEPSKENGINSESTSSDSESDVDKLSKFRVKIDVTKIVFNPKSSKSKRDSYSSLFNNPDKSVISPEEAIFSLAKHINQDIPHPEKIDYTESVSLDGDPVLFVSGVPFTVSDVKVRQVYVQTDEGKLQLCWDLEAEMENNWYHGQVNAHDGKVVQLIDWVADAAYNVFPIGTNDPSEGSRELVIDPADKIASPLGWHSQSRTKNFTVTIGNNVYAHENLAGSWEWEDNYRPDGGRYLEFDFPLNLEKAPKTYVDSSVTNLFFWNNIVHDLFYRYGFNEVAGNFQQNNFGKGGKDKDAVIANAQDGSGYNNANFATPPDGQHGKMRMYVWDVVNPWRDGDLEAGIIIHEYSHGISTRLTGGPANSGCLGWGEAGGMGEGWGDFFATILRMKPHYDRDTTEFGMGDWANGGEGIRRFKYSTSKKTNPETFSWMDKPGYWGVHPKGAVWAEMLYEVYWNLVDKHGFTSSWFPPTNEEESSSWYTKPKRRPKQDPKIPRRIPKHGNTLTLQLVVDAMKLQPCRPQFTDARDAIIQADEILTGGENKCEIWQGFAKRGLGVGAKVVGGSPWGGGVRKESYKAPKECNE
;
A
#
# COMPACT_ATOMS: atom_id res chain seq x y z
N MET A 1 -21.12 7.59 -47.54
CA MET A 1 -20.44 6.41 -46.96
C MET A 1 -19.38 6.91 -45.98
N ARG A 2 -19.60 6.75 -44.67
CA ARG A 2 -18.63 7.00 -43.60
C ARG A 2 -18.55 5.71 -42.77
N PRO A 3 -17.38 5.16 -42.42
CA PRO A 3 -17.29 4.14 -41.39
C PRO A 3 -16.97 4.77 -40.02
N ALA A 4 -17.58 4.18 -39.01
CA ALA A 4 -17.42 4.48 -37.60
C ALA A 4 -16.24 3.66 -37.02
N SER A 5 -15.32 4.32 -36.32
CA SER A 5 -14.24 3.65 -35.57
C SER A 5 -13.80 4.43 -34.32
N GLY A 6 -14.73 5.10 -33.64
CA GLY A 6 -14.45 5.91 -32.45
C GLY A 6 -14.98 5.38 -31.11
N MET A 7 -15.76 4.29 -31.10
CA MET A 7 -16.58 3.93 -29.93
C MET A 7 -16.12 2.66 -29.17
N LYS A 8 -15.09 1.96 -29.65
CA LYS A 8 -14.63 0.70 -29.02
C LYS A 8 -13.43 0.83 -28.08
N VAL A 9 -12.62 1.88 -28.19
CA VAL A 9 -11.39 2.03 -27.36
C VAL A 9 -11.69 2.69 -26.00
N ALA A 10 -12.65 3.63 -25.95
CA ALA A 10 -13.06 4.28 -24.70
C ALA A 10 -13.79 3.33 -23.72
N ILE A 11 -14.47 2.31 -24.24
CA ILE A 11 -15.18 1.32 -23.42
C ILE A 11 -14.21 0.31 -22.80
N ILE A 12 -13.10 -0.02 -23.48
CA ILE A 12 -12.10 -0.97 -22.97
C ILE A 12 -11.24 -0.34 -21.85
N LEU A 13 -10.91 0.95 -21.95
CA LEU A 13 -10.21 1.68 -20.88
C LEU A 13 -11.09 1.94 -19.65
N ALA A 14 -12.39 2.17 -19.83
CA ALA A 14 -13.34 2.27 -18.72
C ALA A 14 -13.59 0.93 -18.01
N LEU A 15 -13.60 -0.18 -18.77
CA LEU A 15 -13.77 -1.54 -18.21
C LEU A 15 -12.56 -2.00 -17.37
N PHE A 16 -11.34 -1.61 -17.73
CA PHE A 16 -10.14 -1.92 -16.93
C PHE A 16 -10.03 -1.06 -15.66
N ALA A 17 -10.46 0.20 -15.70
CA ALA A 17 -10.50 1.08 -14.52
C ALA A 17 -11.55 0.64 -13.49
N LEU A 18 -12.66 0.01 -13.93
CA LEU A 18 -13.71 -0.51 -13.05
C LEU A 18 -13.34 -1.86 -12.40
N ALA A 19 -12.47 -2.66 -13.02
CA ALA A 19 -12.15 -4.00 -12.52
C ALA A 19 -11.37 -4.01 -11.20
N ASN A 20 -10.72 -2.90 -10.82
CA ASN A 20 -9.90 -2.77 -9.61
C ASN A 20 -10.36 -1.66 -8.66
N ALA A 21 -11.48 -0.98 -8.93
CA ALA A 21 -12.05 -0.04 -7.97
C ALA A 21 -12.72 -0.85 -6.85
N ARG A 22 -12.24 -0.68 -5.62
CA ARG A 22 -12.85 -1.28 -4.44
C ARG A 22 -14.28 -0.76 -4.30
N LEU A 23 -15.24 -1.64 -4.03
CA LEU A 23 -16.60 -1.22 -3.80
C LEU A 23 -16.73 -0.62 -2.40
N GLU A 24 -17.33 0.56 -2.31
CA GLU A 24 -17.65 1.18 -1.04
C GLU A 24 -18.55 0.26 -0.20
N ASN A 25 -18.34 0.26 1.11
CA ASN A 25 -19.28 -0.36 2.03
C ASN A 25 -20.63 0.35 1.93
N PHE A 26 -21.67 -0.40 1.62
CA PHE A 26 -23.03 0.14 1.56
C PHE A 26 -24.01 -0.83 2.17
N GLY A 27 -25.14 -0.29 2.61
CA GLY A 27 -26.23 -1.07 3.16
C GLY A 27 -27.37 -0.16 3.61
N PRO A 28 -28.48 -0.77 4.05
CA PRO A 28 -29.65 -0.02 4.46
C PRO A 28 -29.44 0.74 5.78
N GLU A 29 -29.89 2.00 5.78
CA GLU A 29 -29.90 2.94 6.88
C GLU A 29 -31.20 2.86 7.70
N LEU A 30 -31.13 2.21 8.87
CA LEU A 30 -32.28 2.01 9.75
C LEU A 30 -32.61 3.27 10.55
N LYS A 31 -33.61 4.04 10.12
CA LYS A 31 -34.01 5.31 10.77
C LYS A 31 -34.53 5.16 12.19
N HIS A 32 -35.07 3.98 12.55
CA HIS A 32 -35.61 3.71 13.88
C HIS A 32 -34.56 3.25 14.89
N ARG A 33 -33.32 2.95 14.44
CA ARG A 33 -32.26 2.50 15.35
C ARG A 33 -32.01 3.56 16.42
N LYS A 34 -31.89 3.14 17.67
CA LYS A 34 -31.76 4.06 18.79
C LYS A 34 -30.74 3.56 19.78
N TYR A 35 -29.90 4.48 20.27
CA TYR A 35 -29.12 4.29 21.47
C TYR A 35 -29.75 5.07 22.62
N THR A 36 -29.90 4.43 23.77
CA THR A 36 -30.48 5.02 24.97
C THR A 36 -29.55 4.82 26.16
N ALA A 37 -29.25 5.90 26.87
CA ALA A 37 -28.51 5.89 28.13
C ALA A 37 -29.34 6.63 29.20
N PRO A 38 -30.08 5.91 30.06
CA PRO A 38 -30.89 6.53 31.12
C PRO A 38 -30.05 7.38 32.08
N SER A 39 -30.60 8.47 32.60
CA SER A 39 -29.88 9.31 33.57
C SER A 39 -29.66 8.57 34.90
N LEU A 40 -28.58 8.88 35.63
CA LEU A 40 -28.25 8.25 36.92
C LEU A 40 -29.39 8.30 37.96
N ALA A 41 -30.31 9.26 37.85
CA ALA A 41 -31.48 9.40 38.73
C ALA A 41 -32.66 8.48 38.34
N GLU A 42 -32.72 8.04 37.08
CA GLU A 42 -33.73 7.11 36.55
C GLU A 42 -33.29 5.63 36.70
N GLN A 43 -32.01 5.40 36.99
CA GLN A 43 -31.38 4.09 37.17
C GLN A 43 -31.70 3.49 38.56
N LYS A 44 -32.97 3.18 38.83
CA LYS A 44 -33.31 2.26 39.94
C LYS A 44 -32.91 0.84 39.52
N PRO A 45 -32.39 0.00 40.43
CA PRO A 45 -32.26 -1.43 40.16
C PRO A 45 -33.64 -1.95 39.75
N ILE A 46 -33.77 -2.44 38.51
CA ILE A 46 -35.06 -2.88 37.97
C ILE A 46 -35.59 -4.08 38.79
N TYR A 47 -34.69 -4.84 39.42
CA TYR A 47 -35.02 -6.02 40.22
C TYR A 47 -34.43 -5.93 41.63
N SER A 48 -35.21 -5.44 42.59
CA SER A 48 -34.81 -5.36 44.01
C SER A 48 -35.17 -6.58 44.87
N SER A 49 -35.56 -7.70 44.25
CA SER A 49 -35.95 -8.92 44.98
C SER A 49 -35.34 -10.18 44.37
N SER A 50 -34.30 -10.71 45.04
CA SER A 50 -33.98 -12.14 45.25
C SER A 50 -34.10 -13.18 44.12
N SER A 51 -34.26 -12.79 42.85
CA SER A 51 -34.62 -13.75 41.78
C SER A 51 -33.58 -13.86 40.67
N PHE A 52 -32.78 -12.82 40.44
CA PHE A 52 -31.71 -12.83 39.43
C PHE A 52 -30.44 -12.16 39.97
N SER A 53 -29.36 -12.93 40.07
CA SER A 53 -28.02 -12.41 40.41
C SER A 53 -27.12 -12.25 39.19
N ASP A 54 -27.55 -12.73 38.01
CA ASP A 54 -26.76 -12.68 36.78
C ASP A 54 -27.16 -11.44 35.94
N PRO A 55 -26.23 -10.49 35.70
CA PRO A 55 -26.44 -9.35 34.80
C PRO A 55 -26.90 -9.75 33.39
N LYS A 56 -26.56 -10.96 32.92
CA LYS A 56 -27.07 -11.48 31.64
C LYS A 56 -28.57 -11.71 31.69
N GLU A 57 -29.10 -12.31 32.75
CA GLU A 57 -30.54 -12.58 32.91
C GLU A 57 -31.33 -11.28 32.98
N ILE A 58 -30.82 -10.29 33.73
CA ILE A 58 -31.39 -8.94 33.82
C ILE A 58 -31.52 -8.30 32.44
N ALA A 59 -30.48 -8.40 31.60
CA ALA A 59 -30.51 -7.87 30.24
C ALA A 59 -31.59 -8.55 29.38
N LEU A 60 -31.72 -9.89 29.47
CA LEU A 60 -32.69 -10.65 28.69
C LEU A 60 -34.14 -10.33 29.09
N GLU A 61 -34.40 -10.20 30.38
CA GLU A 61 -35.71 -9.82 30.90
C GLU A 61 -36.06 -8.38 30.50
N PHE A 62 -35.11 -7.45 30.62
CA PHE A 62 -35.27 -6.07 30.16
C PHE A 62 -35.68 -6.00 28.68
N VAL A 63 -35.01 -6.77 27.81
CA VAL A 63 -35.33 -6.81 26.38
C VAL A 63 -36.75 -7.33 26.14
N LYS A 64 -37.15 -8.42 26.79
CA LYS A 64 -38.48 -9.03 26.64
C LYS A 64 -39.61 -8.15 27.14
N GLU A 65 -39.40 -7.46 28.26
CA GLU A 65 -40.46 -6.64 28.87
C GLU A 65 -40.59 -5.26 28.21
N HIS A 66 -39.48 -4.68 27.75
CA HIS A 66 -39.44 -3.25 27.40
C HIS A 66 -39.16 -2.96 25.92
N LEU A 67 -38.50 -3.87 25.20
CA LEU A 67 -38.00 -3.56 23.85
C LEU A 67 -38.71 -4.33 22.74
N THR A 68 -39.06 -5.59 22.97
CA THR A 68 -39.56 -6.45 21.88
C THR A 68 -40.32 -7.69 22.37
N ASN A 69 -41.29 -8.13 21.57
CA ASN A 69 -41.93 -9.45 21.67
C ASN A 69 -41.38 -10.45 20.64
N SER A 70 -40.44 -10.01 19.78
CA SER A 70 -39.82 -10.85 18.75
C SER A 70 -38.82 -11.84 19.37
N GLU A 71 -38.64 -13.00 18.73
CA GLU A 71 -37.62 -13.95 19.13
C GLU A 71 -36.21 -13.42 18.87
N PHE A 72 -35.23 -13.91 19.63
CA PHE A 72 -33.84 -13.51 19.50
C PHE A 72 -32.88 -14.57 20.04
N LYS A 73 -31.64 -14.55 19.54
CA LYS A 73 -30.52 -15.35 20.03
C LYS A 73 -29.51 -14.48 20.77
N VAL A 74 -28.90 -15.02 21.83
CA VAL A 74 -27.75 -14.40 22.49
C VAL A 74 -26.49 -14.72 21.67
N LYS A 75 -25.87 -13.71 21.07
CA LYS A 75 -24.65 -13.89 20.26
C LYS A 75 -23.38 -13.82 21.10
N ASN A 76 -23.38 -13.01 22.15
CA ASN A 76 -22.27 -12.93 23.08
C ASN A 76 -22.71 -12.33 24.43
N SER A 77 -22.04 -12.70 25.51
CA SER A 77 -22.14 -12.02 26.79
C SER A 77 -20.82 -12.13 27.55
N TYR A 78 -20.29 -10.99 28.00
CA TYR A 78 -19.05 -10.94 28.77
C TYR A 78 -19.02 -9.75 29.73
N LYS A 79 -18.23 -9.87 30.80
CA LYS A 79 -18.00 -8.82 31.78
C LYS A 79 -16.66 -8.13 31.52
N SER A 80 -16.67 -6.80 31.52
CA SER A 80 -15.47 -5.98 31.50
C SER A 80 -14.88 -5.90 32.90
N GLU A 81 -13.81 -6.67 33.16
CA GLU A 81 -13.21 -6.81 34.51
C GLU A 81 -12.82 -5.48 35.18
N HIS A 82 -12.33 -4.52 34.40
CA HIS A 82 -11.82 -3.25 34.93
C HIS A 82 -12.93 -2.28 35.41
N ASN A 83 -14.18 -2.46 34.98
CA ASN A 83 -15.29 -1.56 35.30
C ASN A 83 -16.56 -2.27 35.79
N GLY A 84 -16.56 -3.61 35.82
CA GLY A 84 -17.65 -4.42 36.32
C GLY A 84 -18.87 -4.52 35.39
N VAL A 85 -18.87 -3.89 34.22
CA VAL A 85 -20.03 -3.87 33.31
C VAL A 85 -20.13 -5.17 32.52
N THR A 86 -21.28 -5.81 32.55
CA THR A 86 -21.63 -6.93 31.67
C THR A 86 -22.29 -6.43 30.40
N HIS A 87 -21.76 -6.86 29.26
CA HIS A 87 -22.28 -6.59 27.93
C HIS A 87 -23.03 -7.82 27.42
N VAL A 88 -24.23 -7.62 26.86
CA VAL A 88 -25.06 -8.69 26.29
C VAL A 88 -25.48 -8.28 24.89
N TYR A 89 -25.22 -9.13 23.90
CA TYR A 89 -25.49 -8.88 22.48
C TYR A 89 -26.52 -9.89 21.97
N LEU A 90 -27.59 -9.38 21.39
CA LEU A 90 -28.75 -10.15 20.93
C LEU A 90 -28.98 -9.89 19.44
N ARG A 91 -29.34 -10.94 18.71
CA ARG A 91 -29.70 -10.89 17.29
C ARG A 91 -31.16 -11.33 17.14
N GLN A 92 -31.96 -10.52 16.46
CA GLN A 92 -33.37 -10.84 16.21
C GLN A 92 -33.51 -12.07 15.32
N VAL A 93 -34.53 -12.89 15.59
CA VAL A 93 -34.92 -14.05 14.79
C VAL A 93 -36.39 -13.91 14.41
N ILE A 94 -36.69 -14.10 13.13
CA ILE A 94 -38.05 -14.12 12.60
C ILE A 94 -38.16 -15.31 11.66
N ASN A 95 -39.18 -16.15 11.84
CA ASN A 95 -39.38 -17.38 11.06
C ASN A 95 -38.10 -18.24 11.00
N ASP A 96 -37.44 -18.43 12.15
CA ASP A 96 -36.21 -19.23 12.28
C ASP A 96 -34.97 -18.67 11.53
N LEU A 97 -35.06 -17.46 10.96
CA LEU A 97 -33.95 -16.77 10.28
C LEU A 97 -33.47 -15.55 11.09
N GLU A 98 -32.15 -15.39 11.19
CA GLU A 98 -31.55 -14.19 11.80
C GLU A 98 -31.80 -12.94 10.93
N VAL A 99 -32.10 -11.81 11.56
CA VAL A 99 -32.16 -10.49 10.90
C VAL A 99 -30.79 -9.82 11.00
N MET A 100 -30.02 -9.77 9.92
CA MET A 100 -28.58 -9.44 9.96
C MET A 100 -28.23 -8.04 10.48
N ASN A 101 -29.14 -7.08 10.35
CA ASN A 101 -29.01 -5.73 10.88
C ASN A 101 -30.01 -5.43 12.02
N GLY A 102 -30.62 -6.47 12.59
CA GLY A 102 -31.53 -6.41 13.74
C GLY A 102 -30.82 -6.84 15.03
N ASP A 103 -30.17 -5.89 15.69
CA ASP A 103 -29.34 -6.11 16.87
C ASP A 103 -29.88 -5.34 18.09
N ILE A 104 -29.73 -5.94 19.27
CA ILE A 104 -29.85 -5.26 20.55
C ILE A 104 -28.58 -5.52 21.34
N ASN A 105 -27.97 -4.46 21.88
CA ASN A 105 -26.90 -4.58 22.86
C ASN A 105 -27.35 -3.93 24.17
N VAL A 106 -27.17 -4.64 25.29
CA VAL A 106 -27.54 -4.16 26.64
C VAL A 106 -26.31 -4.19 27.53
N ASN A 107 -26.07 -3.09 28.24
CA ASN A 107 -24.96 -2.95 29.18
C ASN A 107 -25.53 -2.85 30.60
N VAL A 108 -25.12 -3.78 31.46
CA VAL A 108 -25.60 -3.90 32.85
C VAL A 108 -24.42 -3.71 33.80
N ASP A 109 -24.54 -2.83 34.78
CA ASP A 109 -23.48 -2.60 35.77
C ASP A 109 -23.44 -3.66 36.88
N GLU A 110 -22.44 -3.53 37.77
CA GLU A 110 -22.25 -4.45 38.90
C GLU A 110 -23.41 -4.48 39.91
N ASN A 111 -24.29 -3.48 39.88
CA ASN A 111 -25.45 -3.36 40.76
C ASN A 111 -26.74 -3.87 40.09
N GLY A 112 -26.64 -4.48 38.90
CA GLY A 112 -27.78 -4.99 38.16
C GLY A 112 -28.62 -3.90 37.48
N ARG A 113 -28.04 -2.73 37.21
CA ARG A 113 -28.72 -1.62 36.52
C ARG A 113 -28.40 -1.65 35.02
N VAL A 114 -29.42 -1.54 34.19
CA VAL A 114 -29.24 -1.32 32.74
C VAL A 114 -28.79 0.13 32.54
N ILE A 115 -27.50 0.33 32.24
CA ILE A 115 -26.89 1.65 32.12
C ILE A 115 -26.97 2.22 30.70
N SER A 116 -27.08 1.35 29.70
CA SER A 116 -27.39 1.75 28.32
C SER A 116 -27.81 0.55 27.49
N TYR A 117 -28.53 0.83 26.41
CA TYR A 117 -28.83 -0.16 25.39
C TYR A 117 -28.97 0.48 24.00
N GLY A 118 -28.64 -0.29 22.97
CA GLY A 118 -28.97 0.00 21.58
C GLY A 118 -30.04 -0.96 21.08
N ASP A 119 -30.94 -0.48 20.22
CA ASP A 119 -31.99 -1.27 19.59
C ASP A 119 -32.11 -0.91 18.10
N SER A 120 -31.90 -1.90 17.24
CA SER A 120 -32.18 -1.84 15.80
C SER A 120 -33.13 -2.95 15.33
N PHE A 121 -33.80 -3.67 16.23
CA PHE A 121 -34.73 -4.72 15.86
C PHE A 121 -35.84 -4.19 14.96
N TYR A 122 -36.25 -5.01 13.99
CA TYR A 122 -37.37 -4.73 13.12
C TYR A 122 -38.67 -4.65 13.92
N LYS A 123 -39.48 -3.63 13.64
CA LYS A 123 -40.75 -3.34 14.35
C LYS A 123 -41.99 -3.46 13.45
N GLY A 124 -41.83 -3.80 12.17
CA GLY A 124 -42.95 -3.96 11.25
C GLY A 124 -43.66 -5.31 11.42
N ASN A 125 -44.65 -5.58 10.56
CA ASN A 125 -45.35 -6.86 10.55
C ASN A 125 -44.40 -7.98 10.09
N GLU A 126 -44.44 -9.11 10.78
CA GLU A 126 -43.72 -10.32 10.38
C GLU A 126 -44.26 -10.82 9.03
N PRO A 127 -43.38 -11.20 8.08
CA PRO A 127 -43.81 -11.84 6.86
C PRO A 127 -44.49 -13.17 7.19
N SER A 128 -45.52 -13.54 6.44
CA SER A 128 -46.11 -14.89 6.51
C SER A 128 -44.98 -15.91 6.40
N LYS A 129 -44.96 -16.95 7.25
CA LYS A 129 -44.00 -18.07 7.13
C LYS A 129 -44.00 -18.57 5.68
N GLU A 130 -43.04 -18.11 4.91
CA GLU A 130 -42.66 -18.75 3.67
C GLU A 130 -42.06 -20.09 4.09
N ASN A 131 -42.33 -21.16 3.35
CA ASN A 131 -41.85 -22.50 3.68
C ASN A 131 -40.31 -22.57 3.57
N GLY A 132 -39.61 -22.01 4.55
CA GLY A 132 -38.22 -22.24 4.86
C GLY A 132 -38.13 -23.41 5.83
N ILE A 133 -37.23 -24.34 5.50
CA ILE A 133 -36.71 -25.48 6.28
C ILE A 133 -37.64 -25.99 7.41
N ASN A 134 -38.39 -27.06 7.12
CA ASN A 134 -38.98 -27.90 8.17
C ASN A 134 -37.84 -28.54 8.99
N SER A 135 -37.68 -28.13 10.24
CA SER A 135 -37.05 -28.98 11.24
C SER A 135 -38.06 -30.08 11.61
N GLU A 136 -37.79 -31.32 11.19
CA GLU A 136 -38.54 -32.46 11.72
C GLU A 136 -38.24 -32.57 13.22
N SER A 137 -39.29 -32.35 14.01
CA SER A 137 -39.34 -32.65 15.44
C SER A 137 -38.97 -34.11 15.67
N THR A 138 -37.79 -34.37 16.22
CA THR A 138 -37.47 -35.68 16.78
C THR A 138 -38.03 -35.74 18.20
N SER A 139 -39.00 -36.64 18.37
CA SER A 139 -39.59 -37.00 19.65
C SER A 139 -38.53 -37.49 20.64
N SER A 140 -38.79 -37.19 21.91
CA SER A 140 -38.15 -37.74 23.10
C SER A 140 -37.73 -39.19 22.97
N ASP A 141 -36.44 -39.47 23.17
CA ASP A 141 -36.01 -40.66 23.90
C ASP A 141 -34.64 -40.39 24.55
N SER A 142 -34.58 -40.74 25.82
CA SER A 142 -33.43 -40.60 26.70
C SER A 142 -32.33 -41.60 26.36
N GLU A 143 -31.14 -41.14 25.95
CA GLU A 143 -29.91 -41.93 26.10
C GLU A 143 -28.66 -41.03 26.09
N SER A 144 -27.68 -41.39 26.92
CA SER A 144 -26.59 -40.56 27.45
C SER A 144 -25.38 -40.33 26.52
N ASP A 145 -24.82 -39.12 26.63
CA ASP A 145 -23.71 -38.49 25.89
C ASP A 145 -22.29 -39.07 26.04
N VAL A 146 -22.05 -40.39 26.01
CA VAL A 146 -20.66 -40.89 26.21
C VAL A 146 -20.05 -41.80 25.12
N ASP A 147 -20.79 -42.28 24.11
CA ASP A 147 -20.23 -43.37 23.25
C ASP A 147 -20.15 -43.14 21.73
N LYS A 148 -20.26 -41.90 21.22
CA LYS A 148 -20.16 -41.63 19.76
C LYS A 148 -18.82 -41.10 19.23
N LEU A 149 -17.75 -41.10 20.02
CA LEU A 149 -16.45 -40.49 19.64
C LEU A 149 -15.36 -41.46 19.12
N SER A 150 -15.69 -42.67 18.65
CA SER A 150 -14.64 -43.67 18.32
C SER A 150 -14.63 -44.25 16.90
N LYS A 151 -15.38 -43.75 15.92
CA LYS A 151 -15.32 -44.31 14.55
C LYS A 151 -15.58 -43.31 13.42
N PHE A 152 -14.66 -42.39 13.16
CA PHE A 152 -14.47 -41.86 11.80
C PHE A 152 -12.99 -41.48 11.58
N ARG A 153 -12.21 -42.43 11.04
CA ARG A 153 -10.99 -42.14 10.29
C ARG A 153 -11.33 -42.35 8.83
N VAL A 154 -11.34 -41.30 8.02
CA VAL A 154 -11.38 -41.42 6.55
C VAL A 154 -10.17 -40.70 5.97
N LYS A 155 -9.46 -41.43 5.11
CA LYS A 155 -8.28 -41.01 4.36
C LYS A 155 -8.67 -39.92 3.36
N ILE A 156 -7.85 -38.88 3.34
CA ILE A 156 -7.83 -37.84 2.31
C ILE A 156 -7.26 -38.45 1.03
N ASP A 157 -8.00 -38.36 -0.07
CA ASP A 157 -7.48 -38.56 -1.42
C ASP A 157 -7.55 -37.23 -2.17
N VAL A 158 -6.38 -36.72 -2.57
CA VAL A 158 -6.22 -35.39 -3.16
C VAL A 158 -6.07 -35.57 -4.68
N THR A 159 -7.11 -35.25 -5.44
CA THR A 159 -6.96 -34.97 -6.88
C THR A 159 -7.92 -33.87 -7.35
N LYS A 160 -7.33 -32.70 -7.63
CA LYS A 160 -7.54 -31.76 -8.77
C LYS A 160 -8.97 -31.34 -9.18
N ILE A 161 -9.27 -30.07 -8.88
CA ILE A 161 -9.80 -28.97 -9.72
C ILE A 161 -10.70 -29.36 -10.90
N VAL A 162 -11.95 -28.83 -10.95
CA VAL A 162 -12.58 -28.31 -12.20
C VAL A 162 -13.68 -27.27 -11.91
N PHE A 163 -13.50 -26.03 -12.39
CA PHE A 163 -14.58 -25.26 -13.03
C PHE A 163 -14.34 -25.36 -14.57
N ASN A 164 -15.30 -25.96 -15.29
CA ASN A 164 -15.49 -26.06 -16.76
C ASN A 164 -14.85 -27.23 -17.57
N PRO A 165 -15.37 -27.55 -18.78
CA PRO A 165 -16.47 -28.46 -19.09
C PRO A 165 -15.98 -29.77 -19.75
N LYS A 166 -16.49 -30.93 -19.33
CA LYS A 166 -16.72 -32.15 -20.14
C LYS A 166 -17.03 -33.37 -19.26
N SER A 167 -18.30 -33.76 -19.32
CA SER A 167 -18.89 -35.09 -19.12
C SER A 167 -18.29 -36.00 -18.02
N SER A 168 -19.07 -36.20 -16.97
CA SER A 168 -19.72 -37.52 -16.78
C SER A 168 -20.95 -37.39 -15.88
N LYS A 169 -21.99 -38.17 -16.22
CA LYS A 169 -23.30 -38.21 -15.56
C LYS A 169 -23.21 -38.73 -14.11
N SER A 170 -24.11 -38.20 -13.29
CA SER A 170 -24.58 -38.61 -11.94
C SER A 170 -24.22 -37.58 -10.86
N LYS A 171 -25.09 -37.13 -9.96
CA LYS A 171 -26.52 -37.36 -9.70
C LYS A 171 -27.22 -35.98 -9.66
N ARG A 172 -28.42 -35.87 -10.22
CA ARG A 172 -29.24 -34.64 -10.21
C ARG A 172 -30.26 -34.61 -9.07
N ASP A 173 -30.23 -35.61 -8.19
CA ASP A 173 -31.38 -35.98 -7.34
C ASP A 173 -31.03 -36.00 -5.84
N SER A 174 -30.61 -34.86 -5.26
CA SER A 174 -30.76 -34.65 -3.80
C SER A 174 -30.95 -33.20 -3.36
N TYR A 175 -31.15 -32.24 -4.27
CA TYR A 175 -31.46 -30.85 -3.88
C TYR A 175 -32.90 -30.68 -3.37
N SER A 176 -33.83 -31.57 -3.72
CA SER A 176 -35.27 -31.34 -3.52
C SER A 176 -35.77 -31.53 -2.09
N SER A 177 -35.00 -32.16 -1.19
CA SER A 177 -35.48 -32.48 0.16
C SER A 177 -35.09 -31.46 1.23
N LEU A 178 -34.04 -30.66 1.02
CA LEU A 178 -33.61 -29.61 1.96
C LEU A 178 -34.14 -28.22 1.56
N PHE A 179 -34.35 -28.00 0.26
CA PHE A 179 -34.92 -26.78 -0.30
C PHE A 179 -36.14 -27.18 -1.14
N ASN A 180 -37.24 -27.48 -0.46
CA ASN A 180 -38.52 -27.67 -1.13
C ASN A 180 -38.88 -26.33 -1.80
N ASN A 181 -38.50 -26.16 -3.07
CA ASN A 181 -38.86 -25.02 -3.89
C ASN A 181 -39.89 -25.46 -4.93
N PRO A 182 -41.17 -25.66 -4.54
CA PRO A 182 -42.22 -26.03 -5.47
C PRO A 182 -42.60 -24.86 -6.41
N ASP A 183 -42.28 -23.62 -6.04
CA ASP A 183 -42.54 -22.41 -6.82
C ASP A 183 -41.26 -21.59 -6.94
N LYS A 184 -40.60 -21.60 -8.13
CA LYS A 184 -39.37 -20.90 -8.56
C LYS A 184 -39.20 -19.42 -8.08
N SER A 185 -39.23 -19.17 -6.79
CA SER A 185 -39.33 -17.84 -6.20
C SER A 185 -38.04 -17.41 -5.52
N VAL A 186 -37.21 -18.36 -5.06
CA VAL A 186 -35.90 -18.10 -4.43
C VAL A 186 -34.76 -18.67 -5.27
N ILE A 187 -33.72 -17.85 -5.50
CA ILE A 187 -32.48 -18.21 -6.22
C ILE A 187 -31.60 -19.12 -5.36
N SER A 188 -30.77 -19.93 -6.01
CA SER A 188 -29.89 -20.87 -5.33
C SER A 188 -28.66 -20.20 -4.68
N PRO A 189 -27.98 -20.85 -3.71
CA PRO A 189 -26.71 -20.35 -3.15
C PRO A 189 -25.67 -20.04 -4.22
N GLU A 190 -25.63 -20.86 -5.27
CA GLU A 190 -24.75 -20.67 -6.41
C GLU A 190 -25.08 -19.38 -7.16
N GLU A 191 -26.35 -19.17 -7.50
CA GLU A 191 -26.84 -17.95 -8.14
C GLU A 191 -26.54 -16.70 -7.29
N ALA A 192 -26.61 -16.82 -5.96
CA ALA A 192 -26.23 -15.75 -5.05
C ALA A 192 -24.72 -15.45 -5.05
N ILE A 193 -23.86 -16.48 -5.11
CA ILE A 193 -22.41 -16.31 -5.29
C ILE A 193 -22.11 -15.66 -6.64
N PHE A 194 -22.81 -16.05 -7.72
CA PHE A 194 -22.72 -15.38 -9.02
C PHE A 194 -23.07 -13.91 -8.96
N SER A 195 -24.18 -13.61 -8.30
CA SER A 195 -24.63 -12.23 -8.09
C SER A 195 -23.61 -11.42 -7.31
N LEU A 196 -23.06 -11.96 -6.23
CA LEU A 196 -22.01 -11.31 -5.45
C LEU A 196 -20.75 -11.11 -6.28
N ALA A 197 -20.23 -12.17 -6.91
CA ALA A 197 -19.03 -12.14 -7.74
C ALA A 197 -19.14 -11.11 -8.86
N LYS A 198 -20.27 -11.11 -9.58
CA LYS A 198 -20.59 -10.12 -10.61
C LYS A 198 -20.63 -8.70 -10.04
N HIS A 199 -21.19 -8.53 -8.85
CA HIS A 199 -21.24 -7.22 -8.21
C HIS A 199 -19.83 -6.71 -7.86
N ILE A 200 -18.97 -7.58 -7.30
CA ILE A 200 -17.56 -7.28 -6.97
C ILE A 200 -16.60 -7.37 -8.18
N ASN A 201 -17.13 -7.29 -9.41
CA ASN A 201 -16.39 -7.35 -10.67
C ASN A 201 -15.47 -8.59 -10.83
N GLN A 202 -15.80 -9.70 -10.16
CA GLN A 202 -15.14 -10.99 -10.35
C GLN A 202 -15.89 -11.81 -11.39
N ASP A 203 -15.21 -12.15 -12.49
CA ASP A 203 -15.76 -13.04 -13.51
C ASP A 203 -15.56 -14.49 -13.06
N ILE A 204 -16.66 -15.19 -12.81
CA ILE A 204 -16.64 -16.60 -12.49
C ILE A 204 -17.44 -17.40 -13.52
N PRO A 205 -16.92 -18.57 -13.96
CA PRO A 205 -17.63 -19.44 -14.87
C PRO A 205 -18.87 -20.05 -14.19
N HIS A 206 -19.99 -20.17 -14.93
CA HIS A 206 -21.15 -20.91 -14.44
C HIS A 206 -20.79 -22.39 -14.17
N PRO A 207 -21.02 -22.92 -12.96
CA PRO A 207 -20.65 -24.26 -12.58
C PRO A 207 -21.61 -25.26 -13.20
N GLU A 208 -21.08 -26.36 -13.72
CA GLU A 208 -21.88 -27.54 -14.01
C GLU A 208 -22.22 -28.32 -12.72
N LYS A 209 -21.41 -28.18 -11.67
CA LYS A 209 -21.55 -28.76 -10.31
C LYS A 209 -20.85 -27.86 -9.29
N ILE A 210 -21.36 -27.83 -8.06
CA ILE A 210 -20.73 -27.17 -6.90
C ILE A 210 -20.45 -28.21 -5.84
N ASP A 211 -19.23 -28.16 -5.28
CA ASP A 211 -18.86 -28.91 -4.08
C ASP A 211 -19.15 -28.03 -2.85
N TYR A 212 -19.92 -28.58 -1.92
CA TYR A 212 -20.23 -27.93 -0.66
C TYR A 212 -20.17 -28.91 0.50
N THR A 213 -19.90 -28.37 1.68
CA THR A 213 -20.03 -29.10 2.94
C THR A 213 -21.12 -28.45 3.77
N GLU A 214 -22.07 -29.25 4.25
CA GLU A 214 -23.04 -28.81 5.23
C GLU A 214 -22.45 -28.93 6.64
N SER A 215 -22.69 -27.91 7.43
CA SER A 215 -22.35 -27.90 8.84
C SER A 215 -23.47 -27.25 9.64
N VAL A 216 -23.44 -27.46 10.94
CA VAL A 216 -24.26 -26.72 11.88
C VAL A 216 -23.33 -25.72 12.56
N SER A 217 -23.71 -24.44 12.56
CA SER A 217 -22.96 -23.42 13.30
C SER A 217 -22.94 -23.77 14.79
N LEU A 218 -22.04 -23.15 15.55
CA LEU A 218 -22.01 -23.29 17.01
C LEU A 218 -23.36 -22.89 17.66
N ASP A 219 -24.19 -22.10 16.95
CA ASP A 219 -25.50 -21.61 17.38
C ASP A 219 -26.68 -22.44 16.83
N GLY A 220 -26.41 -23.59 16.22
CA GLY A 220 -27.44 -24.53 15.75
C GLY A 220 -28.00 -24.26 14.35
N ASP A 221 -27.50 -23.24 13.63
CA ASP A 221 -28.02 -22.87 12.31
C ASP A 221 -27.37 -23.68 11.19
N PRO A 222 -28.13 -24.12 10.18
CA PRO A 222 -27.55 -24.76 9.00
C PRO A 222 -26.68 -23.75 8.23
N VAL A 223 -25.42 -24.09 8.01
CA VAL A 223 -24.44 -23.29 7.27
C VAL A 223 -23.83 -24.14 6.16
N LEU A 224 -23.82 -23.58 4.95
CA LEU A 224 -23.19 -24.15 3.78
C LEU A 224 -21.79 -23.56 3.62
N PHE A 225 -20.78 -24.41 3.43
CA PHE A 225 -19.45 -23.99 2.98
C PHE A 225 -19.27 -24.42 1.53
N VAL A 226 -19.15 -23.45 0.63
CA VAL A 226 -18.97 -23.67 -0.80
C VAL A 226 -17.48 -23.61 -1.13
N SER A 227 -16.94 -24.75 -1.58
CA SER A 227 -15.51 -24.89 -1.85
C SER A 227 -15.14 -24.54 -3.28
N GLY A 228 -13.90 -24.11 -3.48
CA GLY A 228 -13.30 -23.93 -4.81
C GLY A 228 -13.84 -22.75 -5.61
N VAL A 229 -14.41 -21.73 -4.95
CA VAL A 229 -14.86 -20.50 -5.61
C VAL A 229 -13.62 -19.77 -6.18
N PRO A 230 -13.53 -19.50 -7.49
CA PRO A 230 -12.26 -19.13 -8.15
C PRO A 230 -11.52 -17.86 -7.67
N PHE A 231 -12.16 -17.01 -6.87
CA PHE A 231 -11.58 -15.75 -6.35
C PHE A 231 -11.40 -15.74 -4.83
N THR A 232 -11.71 -16.85 -4.14
CA THR A 232 -11.57 -16.94 -2.69
C THR A 232 -10.39 -17.83 -2.31
N VAL A 233 -9.77 -17.52 -1.17
CA VAL A 233 -8.68 -18.31 -0.60
C VAL A 233 -9.18 -19.35 0.41
N SER A 234 -10.43 -19.20 0.87
CA SER A 234 -11.16 -20.14 1.72
C SER A 234 -12.50 -20.54 1.10
N ASP A 235 -13.18 -21.50 1.73
CA ASP A 235 -14.57 -21.82 1.41
C ASP A 235 -15.48 -20.60 1.71
N VAL A 236 -16.46 -20.37 0.83
CA VAL A 236 -17.46 -19.30 1.02
C VAL A 236 -18.55 -19.81 1.94
N LYS A 237 -18.76 -19.10 3.05
CA LYS A 237 -19.85 -19.40 3.98
C LYS A 237 -21.15 -18.80 3.46
N VAL A 238 -22.21 -19.61 3.38
CA VAL A 238 -23.52 -19.21 2.87
C VAL A 238 -24.64 -19.65 3.79
N ARG A 239 -25.59 -18.75 4.09
CA ARG A 239 -26.84 -19.05 4.82
C ARG A 239 -27.97 -18.09 4.47
N GLN A 240 -29.23 -18.49 4.71
CA GLN A 240 -30.38 -17.61 4.54
C GLN A 240 -30.59 -16.72 5.76
N VAL A 241 -30.93 -15.46 5.51
CA VAL A 241 -31.14 -14.43 6.54
C VAL A 241 -32.19 -13.42 6.08
N TYR A 242 -32.66 -12.58 7.00
CA TYR A 242 -33.37 -11.36 6.66
C TYR A 242 -32.47 -10.12 6.79
N VAL A 243 -32.71 -9.11 5.95
CA VAL A 243 -32.13 -7.76 6.08
C VAL A 243 -33.26 -6.74 6.10
N GLN A 244 -33.24 -5.81 7.06
CA GLN A 244 -34.16 -4.67 7.07
C GLN A 244 -33.74 -3.65 6.01
N THR A 245 -34.65 -3.21 5.14
CA THR A 245 -34.40 -2.20 4.11
C THR A 245 -34.62 -0.78 4.62
N ASP A 246 -34.16 0.24 3.86
CA ASP A 246 -34.41 1.67 4.14
C ASP A 246 -35.89 2.05 4.26
N GLU A 247 -36.76 1.27 3.61
CA GLU A 247 -38.21 1.44 3.63
C GLU A 247 -38.86 0.83 4.89
N GLY A 248 -38.06 0.20 5.77
CA GLY A 248 -38.57 -0.47 6.95
C GLY A 248 -39.34 -1.75 6.61
N LYS A 249 -38.86 -2.53 5.62
CA LYS A 249 -39.36 -3.87 5.28
C LYS A 249 -38.27 -4.91 5.51
N LEU A 250 -38.65 -6.17 5.71
CA LEU A 250 -37.72 -7.30 5.69
C LEU A 250 -37.54 -7.82 4.27
N GLN A 251 -36.28 -8.02 3.89
CA GLN A 251 -35.87 -8.63 2.64
C GLN A 251 -35.22 -9.97 2.93
N LEU A 252 -35.71 -11.05 2.33
CA LEU A 252 -35.04 -12.36 2.37
C LEU A 252 -33.75 -12.28 1.53
N CYS A 253 -32.64 -12.71 2.12
CA CYS A 253 -31.30 -12.63 1.54
C CYS A 253 -30.48 -13.90 1.77
N TRP A 254 -29.48 -14.10 0.93
CA TRP A 254 -28.32 -14.95 1.17
C TRP A 254 -27.22 -14.13 1.81
N ASP A 255 -26.72 -14.57 2.96
CA ASP A 255 -25.56 -14.05 3.68
C ASP A 255 -24.31 -14.77 3.20
N LEU A 256 -23.33 -14.03 2.67
CA LEU A 256 -22.10 -14.59 2.09
C LEU A 256 -20.87 -13.97 2.76
N GLU A 257 -19.96 -14.82 3.23
CA GLU A 257 -18.61 -14.41 3.68
C GLU A 257 -17.58 -14.98 2.70
N ALA A 258 -16.85 -14.10 2.01
CA ALA A 258 -15.86 -14.45 0.99
C ALA A 258 -14.48 -13.85 1.34
N GLU A 259 -13.58 -14.70 1.83
CA GLU A 259 -12.17 -14.35 2.06
C GLU A 259 -11.41 -14.41 0.73
N MET A 260 -10.82 -13.29 0.33
CA MET A 260 -9.97 -13.17 -0.86
C MET A 260 -8.50 -12.99 -0.42
N GLU A 261 -7.59 -12.93 -1.38
CA GLU A 261 -6.16 -12.74 -1.09
C GLU A 261 -5.87 -11.42 -0.34
N ASN A 262 -6.58 -10.34 -0.67
CA ASN A 262 -6.34 -9.00 -0.12
C ASN A 262 -7.55 -8.37 0.58
N ASN A 263 -8.75 -8.94 0.46
CA ASN A 263 -10.00 -8.39 1.00
C ASN A 263 -10.81 -9.47 1.69
N TRP A 264 -11.76 -9.07 2.53
CA TRP A 264 -12.75 -10.00 3.08
C TRP A 264 -14.14 -9.37 2.97
N TYR A 265 -14.92 -9.87 2.02
CA TYR A 265 -16.26 -9.36 1.78
C TYR A 265 -17.31 -10.13 2.59
N HIS A 266 -18.19 -9.37 3.23
CA HIS A 266 -19.43 -9.83 3.85
C HIS A 266 -20.60 -9.17 3.13
N GLY A 267 -21.34 -9.95 2.34
CA GLY A 267 -22.39 -9.44 1.46
C GLY A 267 -23.74 -10.13 1.69
N GLN A 268 -24.82 -9.37 1.54
CA GLN A 268 -26.18 -9.91 1.55
C GLN A 268 -26.83 -9.74 0.17
N VAL A 269 -27.22 -10.85 -0.45
CA VAL A 269 -27.81 -10.90 -1.79
C VAL A 269 -29.29 -11.22 -1.69
N ASN A 270 -30.15 -10.40 -2.28
CA ASN A 270 -31.59 -10.63 -2.33
C ASN A 270 -31.90 -12.01 -2.91
N ALA A 271 -32.66 -12.80 -2.15
CA ALA A 271 -32.98 -14.18 -2.47
C ALA A 271 -33.92 -14.35 -3.66
N HIS A 272 -34.56 -13.29 -4.19
CA HIS A 272 -35.51 -13.39 -5.31
C HIS A 272 -34.95 -12.87 -6.63
N ASP A 273 -34.18 -11.78 -6.61
CA ASP A 273 -33.69 -11.10 -7.82
C ASP A 273 -32.16 -11.09 -7.94
N GLY A 274 -31.45 -11.58 -6.92
CA GLY A 274 -29.99 -11.62 -6.91
C GLY A 274 -29.32 -10.26 -6.77
N LYS A 275 -30.03 -9.20 -6.40
CA LYS A 275 -29.43 -7.88 -6.16
C LYS A 275 -28.66 -7.88 -4.84
N VAL A 276 -27.42 -7.36 -4.82
CA VAL A 276 -26.68 -7.12 -3.57
C VAL A 276 -27.36 -5.98 -2.80
N VAL A 277 -27.84 -6.30 -1.60
CA VAL A 277 -28.59 -5.39 -0.70
C VAL A 277 -27.65 -4.66 0.23
N GLN A 278 -26.58 -5.33 0.66
CA GLN A 278 -25.55 -4.80 1.55
C GLN A 278 -24.22 -5.46 1.20
N LEU A 279 -23.14 -4.70 1.31
CA LEU A 279 -21.77 -5.17 1.14
C LEU A 279 -20.86 -4.45 2.15
N ILE A 280 -20.07 -5.23 2.88
CA ILE A 280 -19.03 -4.74 3.78
C ILE A 280 -17.72 -5.42 3.40
N ASP A 281 -16.68 -4.65 3.20
CA ASP A 281 -15.29 -5.11 3.24
C ASP A 281 -14.74 -4.94 4.67
N TRP A 282 -14.26 -6.03 5.25
CA TRP A 282 -13.71 -6.06 6.61
C TRP A 282 -12.24 -5.66 6.70
N VAL A 283 -11.56 -5.48 5.56
CA VAL A 283 -10.19 -4.95 5.52
C VAL A 283 -10.25 -3.42 5.40
N ALA A 284 -9.37 -2.68 6.08
CA ALA A 284 -9.24 -1.22 5.92
C ALA A 284 -7.86 -0.92 5.35
N ASP A 285 -7.80 -0.39 4.14
CA ASP A 285 -6.57 -0.03 3.44
C ASP A 285 -6.55 1.48 3.14
N ALA A 286 -5.37 2.09 3.18
CA ALA A 286 -5.17 3.44 2.64
C ALA A 286 -5.04 3.38 1.11
N ALA A 287 -5.73 4.27 0.40
CA ALA A 287 -5.73 4.33 -1.04
C ALA A 287 -5.31 5.71 -1.54
N TYR A 288 -4.49 5.76 -2.60
CA TYR A 288 -3.94 7.01 -3.14
C TYR A 288 -4.06 7.03 -4.66
N ASN A 289 -4.76 8.03 -5.23
CA ASN A 289 -4.83 8.21 -6.69
C ASN A 289 -3.64 9.06 -7.19
N VAL A 290 -2.56 8.39 -7.59
CA VAL A 290 -1.23 8.98 -7.79
C VAL A 290 -0.54 8.47 -9.06
N PHE A 291 0.56 9.10 -9.47
CA PHE A 291 1.44 8.52 -10.49
C PHE A 291 2.36 7.48 -9.84
N PRO A 292 2.21 6.17 -10.16
CA PRO A 292 2.90 5.10 -9.46
C PRO A 292 4.39 5.03 -9.83
N ILE A 293 5.15 4.21 -9.09
CA ILE A 293 6.56 3.95 -9.38
C ILE A 293 6.77 3.52 -10.84
N GLY A 294 7.78 4.10 -11.50
CA GLY A 294 8.01 3.92 -12.93
C GLY A 294 7.28 4.92 -13.84
N THR A 295 6.34 5.71 -13.33
CA THR A 295 5.74 6.84 -14.07
C THR A 295 6.37 8.13 -13.60
N ASN A 296 7.24 8.73 -14.43
CA ASN A 296 7.96 9.95 -14.04
C ASN A 296 7.04 11.16 -13.96
N ASP A 297 6.10 11.30 -14.88
CA ASP A 297 5.27 12.48 -15.03
C ASP A 297 4.00 12.16 -15.82
N PRO A 298 3.02 13.10 -15.89
CA PRO A 298 1.74 12.87 -16.55
C PRO A 298 1.80 12.57 -18.05
N SER A 299 2.93 12.78 -18.72
CA SER A 299 3.08 12.42 -20.14
C SER A 299 3.51 10.97 -20.36
N GLU A 300 3.96 10.28 -19.31
CA GLU A 300 4.49 8.91 -19.40
C GLU A 300 3.56 7.82 -18.88
N GLY A 301 2.44 8.20 -18.28
CA GLY A 301 1.49 7.27 -17.68
C GLY A 301 0.26 7.99 -17.11
N SER A 302 -0.75 7.21 -16.75
CA SER A 302 -1.93 7.70 -16.03
C SER A 302 -1.75 7.53 -14.54
N ARG A 303 -2.57 8.22 -13.75
CA ARG A 303 -2.67 7.94 -12.32
C ARG A 303 -3.34 6.59 -12.09
N GLU A 304 -2.98 5.95 -10.99
CA GLU A 304 -3.55 4.69 -10.52
C GLU A 304 -3.98 4.84 -9.07
N LEU A 305 -5.08 4.17 -8.68
CA LEU A 305 -5.47 4.05 -7.29
C LEU A 305 -4.62 2.96 -6.64
N VAL A 306 -3.55 3.36 -5.96
CA VAL A 306 -2.62 2.47 -5.29
C VAL A 306 -3.11 2.21 -3.87
N ILE A 307 -3.30 0.93 -3.54
CA ILE A 307 -3.86 0.47 -2.26
C ILE A 307 -2.74 -0.09 -1.39
N ASP A 308 -2.67 0.36 -0.13
CA ASP A 308 -1.72 -0.09 0.90
C ASP A 308 -0.25 -0.23 0.44
N PRO A 309 0.32 0.81 -0.19
CA PRO A 309 1.69 0.76 -0.72
C PRO A 309 2.80 0.72 0.34
N ALA A 310 2.47 0.85 1.63
CA ALA A 310 3.46 0.97 2.69
C ALA A 310 4.29 -0.31 2.87
N ASP A 311 5.62 -0.18 2.86
CA ASP A 311 6.50 -1.30 3.15
C ASP A 311 6.45 -1.62 4.65
N LYS A 312 5.94 -2.79 5.03
CA LYS A 312 5.75 -3.17 6.44
C LYS A 312 7.07 -3.28 7.25
N ILE A 313 8.24 -3.30 6.60
CA ILE A 313 9.55 -3.33 7.26
C ILE A 313 10.03 -1.91 7.55
N ALA A 314 9.94 -1.01 6.56
CA ALA A 314 10.35 0.38 6.69
C ALA A 314 9.32 1.24 7.45
N SER A 315 8.03 1.01 7.17
CA SER A 315 6.86 1.70 7.71
C SER A 315 5.92 0.71 8.43
N PRO A 316 6.30 0.16 9.59
CA PRO A 316 5.58 -0.92 10.27
C PRO A 316 4.19 -0.55 10.80
N LEU A 317 3.85 0.75 10.83
CA LEU A 317 2.53 1.25 11.25
C LEU A 317 1.75 1.88 10.07
N GLY A 318 2.19 1.64 8.84
CA GLY A 318 1.72 2.36 7.65
C GLY A 318 2.24 3.81 7.60
N TRP A 319 1.73 4.58 6.65
CA TRP A 319 2.20 5.96 6.42
C TRP A 319 1.47 7.02 7.23
N HIS A 320 0.35 6.69 7.88
CA HIS A 320 -0.49 7.66 8.61
C HIS A 320 -0.37 7.59 10.14
N SER A 321 0.69 6.96 10.64
CA SER A 321 0.90 6.73 12.07
C SER A 321 2.33 7.05 12.49
N GLN A 322 2.50 7.80 13.58
CA GLN A 322 3.81 8.07 14.21
C GLN A 322 4.08 7.19 15.42
N SER A 323 3.00 6.65 15.99
CA SER A 323 3.02 5.66 17.07
C SER A 323 1.66 4.96 17.10
N ARG A 324 1.53 3.87 17.86
CA ARG A 324 0.25 3.15 18.01
C ARG A 324 -0.91 4.01 18.53
N THR A 325 -0.62 5.14 19.15
CA THR A 325 -1.62 6.04 19.75
C THR A 325 -1.70 7.39 19.02
N LYS A 326 -0.94 7.58 17.93
CA LYS A 326 -0.86 8.85 17.19
C LYS A 326 -1.00 8.56 15.71
N ASN A 327 -2.25 8.54 15.27
CA ASN A 327 -2.70 8.24 13.91
C ASN A 327 -3.36 9.49 13.32
N PHE A 328 -3.35 9.61 12.00
CA PHE A 328 -3.86 10.76 11.27
C PHE A 328 -4.75 10.31 10.11
N THR A 329 -5.73 11.12 9.74
CA THR A 329 -6.54 10.93 8.52
C THR A 329 -6.06 11.80 7.36
N VAL A 330 -5.10 12.68 7.63
CA VAL A 330 -4.46 13.59 6.67
C VAL A 330 -3.06 13.10 6.31
N THR A 331 -2.38 13.76 5.35
CA THR A 331 -1.02 13.47 4.86
C THR A 331 0.11 13.76 5.88
N ILE A 332 -0.01 13.17 7.06
CA ILE A 332 0.97 13.20 8.16
C ILE A 332 1.30 11.77 8.56
N GLY A 333 2.60 11.49 8.65
CA GLY A 333 3.12 10.16 8.96
C GLY A 333 4.35 10.15 9.83
N ASN A 334 4.93 8.96 9.98
CA ASN A 334 6.26 8.83 10.59
C ASN A 334 7.36 9.41 9.69
N ASN A 335 7.21 9.34 8.37
CA ASN A 335 8.30 9.64 7.44
C ASN A 335 8.23 11.10 6.92
N VAL A 336 7.02 11.66 6.84
CA VAL A 336 6.78 12.96 6.18
C VAL A 336 5.54 13.67 6.73
N TYR A 337 5.62 14.99 6.74
CA TYR A 337 4.51 15.94 6.86
C TYR A 337 4.34 16.63 5.49
N ALA A 338 3.37 16.20 4.68
CA ALA A 338 3.11 16.81 3.38
C ALA A 338 1.90 17.74 3.46
N HIS A 339 2.00 18.94 2.89
CA HIS A 339 0.96 19.96 2.93
C HIS A 339 1.16 20.99 1.81
N GLU A 340 0.15 21.83 1.59
CA GLU A 340 0.33 22.99 0.72
C GLU A 340 1.18 24.07 1.39
N ASN A 341 1.87 24.88 0.60
CA ASN A 341 2.44 26.14 1.08
C ASN A 341 2.32 27.26 0.03
N LEU A 342 1.11 27.50 -0.48
CA LEU A 342 0.86 28.48 -1.54
C LEU A 342 1.33 29.89 -1.19
N ALA A 343 1.40 30.23 0.10
CA ALA A 343 1.89 31.53 0.58
C ALA A 343 3.43 31.62 0.63
N GLY A 344 4.16 30.50 0.52
CA GLY A 344 5.61 30.45 0.68
C GLY A 344 6.07 30.82 2.10
N SER A 345 5.24 30.56 3.10
CA SER A 345 5.49 30.96 4.49
C SER A 345 6.43 29.99 5.22
N TRP A 346 6.93 30.41 6.38
CA TRP A 346 7.81 29.59 7.20
C TRP A 346 7.06 28.57 8.07
N GLU A 347 5.86 28.94 8.51
CA GLU A 347 4.93 28.11 9.27
C GLU A 347 4.42 26.96 8.39
N TRP A 348 4.32 25.76 8.96
CA TRP A 348 4.02 24.55 8.19
C TRP A 348 3.14 23.56 8.96
N GLU A 349 3.18 23.61 10.28
CA GLU A 349 2.48 22.69 11.19
C GLU A 349 0.98 22.69 10.93
N ASP A 350 0.39 23.88 10.78
CA ASP A 350 -1.06 24.07 10.63
C ASP A 350 -1.50 24.30 9.17
N ASN A 351 -0.59 24.18 8.20
CA ASN A 351 -0.94 24.34 6.78
C ASN A 351 -1.96 23.30 6.33
N TYR A 352 -2.72 23.65 5.28
CA TYR A 352 -3.79 22.78 4.79
C TYR A 352 -3.24 21.46 4.23
N ARG A 353 -3.97 20.39 4.51
CA ARG A 353 -3.67 19.01 4.08
C ARG A 353 -4.97 18.35 3.62
N PRO A 354 -4.95 17.55 2.55
CA PRO A 354 -6.08 16.72 2.20
C PRO A 354 -6.35 15.70 3.32
N ASP A 355 -7.62 15.44 3.58
CA ASP A 355 -8.11 14.47 4.56
C ASP A 355 -8.77 13.30 3.80
N GLY A 356 -8.19 12.10 3.93
CA GLY A 356 -8.74 10.87 3.35
C GLY A 356 -9.88 10.26 4.18
N GLY A 357 -10.29 10.95 5.25
CA GLY A 357 -11.35 10.53 6.15
C GLY A 357 -10.98 9.27 6.94
N ARG A 358 -12.00 8.61 7.50
CA ARG A 358 -11.82 7.42 8.34
C ARG A 358 -11.20 6.22 7.61
N TYR A 359 -11.25 6.23 6.27
CA TYR A 359 -10.79 5.15 5.42
C TYR A 359 -9.47 5.43 4.72
N LEU A 360 -8.87 6.61 4.93
CA LEU A 360 -7.61 7.00 4.29
C LEU A 360 -7.69 6.89 2.75
N GLU A 361 -8.78 7.38 2.18
CA GLU A 361 -9.02 7.39 0.74
C GLU A 361 -8.66 8.75 0.16
N PHE A 362 -7.50 8.83 -0.48
CA PHE A 362 -6.96 10.03 -1.12
C PHE A 362 -7.19 9.96 -2.65
N ASP A 363 -8.46 9.84 -3.06
CA ASP A 363 -8.88 9.88 -4.46
C ASP A 363 -9.38 11.28 -4.87
N PHE A 364 -8.44 12.17 -5.14
CA PHE A 364 -8.76 13.55 -5.53
C PHE A 364 -8.74 13.77 -7.05
N PRO A 365 -9.61 14.65 -7.57
CA PRO A 365 -9.62 14.97 -9.00
C PRO A 365 -8.35 15.75 -9.39
N LEU A 366 -7.85 15.47 -10.60
CA LEU A 366 -6.77 16.20 -11.25
C LEU A 366 -7.22 16.66 -12.62
N ASN A 367 -7.16 17.97 -12.88
CA ASN A 367 -7.42 18.55 -14.20
C ASN A 367 -6.24 19.43 -14.62
N LEU A 368 -5.36 18.86 -15.45
CA LEU A 368 -4.16 19.53 -15.96
C LEU A 368 -4.44 20.70 -16.92
N GLU A 369 -5.69 20.90 -17.35
CA GLU A 369 -6.10 22.08 -18.12
C GLU A 369 -6.37 23.30 -17.22
N LYS A 370 -6.40 23.11 -15.91
CA LYS A 370 -6.62 24.16 -14.91
C LYS A 370 -5.30 24.58 -14.25
N ALA A 371 -5.33 25.71 -13.54
CA ALA A 371 -4.17 26.18 -12.80
C ALA A 371 -3.83 25.23 -11.62
N PRO A 372 -2.53 25.01 -11.30
CA PRO A 372 -2.08 24.14 -10.22
C PRO A 372 -2.84 24.25 -8.90
N LYS A 373 -3.10 25.48 -8.45
CA LYS A 373 -3.86 25.76 -7.22
C LYS A 373 -5.27 25.15 -7.16
N THR A 374 -5.81 24.65 -8.27
CA THR A 374 -7.15 24.04 -8.32
C THR A 374 -7.17 22.53 -8.04
N TYR A 375 -5.99 21.90 -7.96
CA TYR A 375 -5.84 20.47 -7.72
C TYR A 375 -4.77 20.17 -6.64
N VAL A 376 -4.64 21.08 -5.66
CA VAL A 376 -3.68 21.00 -4.55
C VAL A 376 -3.80 19.67 -3.79
N ASP A 377 -5.01 19.16 -3.56
CA ASP A 377 -5.20 17.87 -2.86
C ASP A 377 -4.50 16.72 -3.59
N SER A 378 -4.61 16.67 -4.92
CA SER A 378 -3.91 15.69 -5.75
C SER A 378 -2.39 15.87 -5.68
N SER A 379 -1.91 17.11 -5.68
CA SER A 379 -0.47 17.42 -5.61
C SER A 379 0.13 17.03 -4.26
N VAL A 380 -0.51 17.40 -3.15
CA VAL A 380 -0.08 17.03 -1.79
C VAL A 380 -0.13 15.50 -1.61
N THR A 381 -1.16 14.84 -2.14
CA THR A 381 -1.27 13.38 -2.10
C THR A 381 -0.13 12.71 -2.88
N ASN A 382 0.19 13.18 -4.09
CA ASN A 382 1.29 12.64 -4.90
C ASN A 382 2.66 12.88 -4.24
N LEU A 383 2.87 14.07 -3.64
CA LEU A 383 4.08 14.40 -2.88
C LEU A 383 4.24 13.52 -1.64
N PHE A 384 3.15 13.30 -0.90
CA PHE A 384 3.12 12.41 0.26
C PHE A 384 3.46 10.96 -0.13
N PHE A 385 2.84 10.46 -1.19
CA PHE A 385 3.10 9.12 -1.73
C PHE A 385 4.58 8.96 -2.09
N TRP A 386 5.15 9.87 -2.88
CA TRP A 386 6.54 9.75 -3.33
C TRP A 386 7.57 9.92 -2.21
N ASN A 387 7.35 10.81 -1.24
CA ASN A 387 8.22 10.91 -0.06
C ASN A 387 8.26 9.60 0.74
N ASN A 388 7.10 8.95 0.91
CA ASN A 388 7.04 7.67 1.60
C ASN A 388 7.63 6.51 0.78
N ILE A 389 7.39 6.46 -0.53
CA ILE A 389 8.00 5.44 -1.41
C ILE A 389 9.53 5.55 -1.40
N VAL A 390 10.07 6.77 -1.51
CA VAL A 390 11.53 6.98 -1.46
C VAL A 390 12.08 6.63 -0.07
N HIS A 391 11.41 7.03 1.00
CA HIS A 391 11.78 6.61 2.36
C HIS A 391 11.85 5.08 2.45
N ASP A 392 10.75 4.39 2.12
CA ASP A 392 10.61 2.95 2.28
C ASP A 392 11.62 2.21 1.41
N LEU A 393 11.81 2.64 0.16
CA LEU A 393 12.78 2.05 -0.74
C LEU A 393 14.18 2.16 -0.16
N PHE A 394 14.66 3.37 0.13
CA PHE A 394 16.04 3.58 0.59
C PHE A 394 16.29 2.97 1.98
N TYR A 395 15.26 2.85 2.83
CA TYR A 395 15.33 2.07 4.05
C TYR A 395 15.73 0.61 3.77
N ARG A 396 15.11 -0.03 2.76
CA ARG A 396 15.44 -1.41 2.34
C ARG A 396 16.86 -1.55 1.78
N TYR A 397 17.46 -0.46 1.28
CA TYR A 397 18.86 -0.40 0.80
C TYR A 397 19.84 0.15 1.88
N GLY A 398 19.38 0.33 3.11
CA GLY A 398 20.21 0.59 4.28
C GLY A 398 20.37 2.07 4.65
N PHE A 399 19.49 2.95 4.17
CA PHE A 399 19.26 4.28 4.77
C PHE A 399 18.16 4.17 5.83
N ASN A 400 18.53 3.59 6.97
CA ASN A 400 17.65 3.33 8.11
C ASN A 400 17.94 4.32 9.26
N GLU A 401 17.37 4.07 10.44
CA GLU A 401 17.43 4.96 11.60
C GLU A 401 18.87 5.30 12.00
N VAL A 402 19.73 4.28 12.14
CA VAL A 402 21.14 4.49 12.52
C VAL A 402 21.97 5.14 11.42
N ALA A 403 21.53 5.05 10.16
CA ALA A 403 22.14 5.72 9.02
C ALA A 403 21.59 7.14 8.82
N GLY A 404 20.73 7.62 9.73
CA GLY A 404 20.20 8.98 9.72
C GLY A 404 19.12 9.23 8.68
N ASN A 405 18.19 8.28 8.52
CA ASN A 405 16.98 8.52 7.74
C ASN A 405 16.07 9.58 8.39
N PHE A 406 14.98 9.93 7.71
CA PHE A 406 14.03 10.94 8.18
C PHE A 406 12.81 10.26 8.79
N GLN A 407 12.73 10.21 10.12
CA GLN A 407 11.61 9.62 10.84
C GLN A 407 11.24 10.43 12.10
N GLN A 408 9.95 10.60 12.33
CA GLN A 408 9.45 11.24 13.55
C GLN A 408 9.74 10.38 14.78
N ASN A 409 9.70 9.05 14.62
CA ASN A 409 9.95 8.06 15.65
C ASN A 409 10.75 6.89 15.07
N ASN A 410 11.89 6.60 15.69
CA ASN A 410 12.82 5.54 15.27
C ASN A 410 12.52 4.19 15.93
N PHE A 411 11.44 4.09 16.73
CA PHE A 411 11.02 2.88 17.44
C PHE A 411 12.11 2.24 18.30
N GLY A 412 13.05 3.04 18.80
CA GLY A 412 14.20 2.57 19.60
C GLY A 412 15.28 1.84 18.80
N LYS A 413 15.28 1.91 17.46
CA LYS A 413 16.26 1.23 16.59
C LYS A 413 17.60 1.97 16.45
N GLY A 414 17.73 3.17 17.04
CA GLY A 414 18.94 4.01 16.99
C GLY A 414 18.74 5.28 16.18
N GLY A 415 19.84 5.99 15.85
CA GLY A 415 19.77 7.30 15.20
C GLY A 415 19.19 8.39 16.12
N LYS A 416 18.86 9.54 15.55
CA LYS A 416 18.11 10.61 16.22
C LYS A 416 16.76 10.82 15.53
N ASP A 417 15.69 10.66 16.29
CA ASP A 417 14.32 10.83 15.81
C ASP A 417 13.90 12.30 15.72
N LYS A 418 12.62 12.54 15.42
CA LYS A 418 11.98 13.87 15.28
C LYS A 418 12.49 14.65 14.07
N ASP A 419 12.67 13.95 12.97
CA ASP A 419 13.21 14.55 11.76
C ASP A 419 12.54 14.09 10.47
N ALA A 420 11.28 13.64 10.54
CA ALA A 420 10.44 13.43 9.38
C ALA A 420 10.53 14.59 8.38
N VAL A 421 10.43 14.32 7.08
CA VAL A 421 10.52 15.38 6.06
C VAL A 421 9.33 16.33 6.18
N ILE A 422 9.57 17.63 6.11
CA ILE A 422 8.54 18.65 5.87
C ILE A 422 8.48 18.85 4.36
N ALA A 423 7.37 18.49 3.72
CA ALA A 423 7.22 18.51 2.27
C ALA A 423 6.14 19.52 1.84
N ASN A 424 6.60 20.63 1.28
CA ASN A 424 5.75 21.73 0.84
C ASN A 424 5.39 21.57 -0.65
N ALA A 425 4.12 21.28 -0.92
CA ALA A 425 3.57 21.28 -2.28
C ALA A 425 3.23 22.69 -2.74
N GLN A 426 3.43 22.96 -4.03
CA GLN A 426 3.15 24.24 -4.69
C GLN A 426 3.65 25.46 -3.88
N ASP A 427 4.86 25.36 -3.33
CA ASP A 427 5.39 26.35 -2.40
C ASP A 427 5.55 27.72 -3.08
N GLY A 428 4.88 28.74 -2.55
CA GLY A 428 4.81 30.08 -3.14
C GLY A 428 6.11 30.90 -3.02
N SER A 429 7.17 30.35 -2.43
CA SER A 429 8.46 31.04 -2.32
C SER A 429 9.27 31.04 -3.62
N GLY A 430 8.85 30.29 -4.65
CA GLY A 430 9.54 30.21 -5.93
C GLY A 430 8.71 29.61 -7.07
N TYR A 431 9.31 29.61 -8.26
CA TYR A 431 8.80 28.97 -9.47
C TYR A 431 9.96 28.30 -10.22
N ASN A 432 9.64 27.36 -11.10
CA ASN A 432 10.57 26.71 -12.04
C ASN A 432 11.81 26.07 -11.39
N ASN A 433 11.63 25.51 -10.19
CA ASN A 433 12.69 24.89 -9.43
C ASN A 433 12.11 23.95 -8.35
N ALA A 434 12.98 23.37 -7.54
CA ALA A 434 12.65 22.82 -6.24
C ALA A 434 13.88 22.95 -5.33
N ASN A 435 13.78 22.57 -4.07
CA ASN A 435 14.96 22.40 -3.20
C ASN A 435 14.66 21.54 -1.98
N PHE A 436 15.73 20.96 -1.42
CA PHE A 436 15.70 20.23 -0.17
C PHE A 436 16.79 20.74 0.80
N ALA A 437 16.38 21.14 2.00
CA ALA A 437 17.30 21.46 3.09
C ALA A 437 17.55 20.23 3.95
N THR A 438 18.82 19.84 4.11
CA THR A 438 19.23 18.65 4.88
C THR A 438 20.06 19.02 6.11
N PRO A 439 19.44 19.39 7.24
CA PRO A 439 20.19 19.52 8.50
C PRO A 439 20.67 18.15 9.01
N PRO A 440 21.61 18.11 9.98
CA PRO A 440 22.06 16.86 10.59
C PRO A 440 20.94 16.06 11.23
N ASP A 441 21.19 14.77 11.44
CA ASP A 441 20.28 13.80 12.07
C ASP A 441 19.57 14.33 13.34
N GLY A 442 18.26 14.11 13.42
CA GLY A 442 17.39 14.64 14.48
C GLY A 442 16.87 16.06 14.25
N GLN A 443 16.98 16.58 13.02
CA GLN A 443 16.32 17.82 12.58
C GLN A 443 15.62 17.59 11.24
N HIS A 444 14.39 18.07 11.14
CA HIS A 444 13.55 17.92 9.94
C HIS A 444 14.27 18.36 8.66
N GLY A 445 14.32 17.45 7.67
CA GLY A 445 14.57 17.84 6.29
C GLY A 445 13.40 18.68 5.76
N LYS A 446 13.65 19.66 4.90
CA LYS A 446 12.59 20.51 4.32
C LYS A 446 12.65 20.51 2.81
N MET A 447 11.67 19.89 2.16
CA MET A 447 11.46 19.87 0.72
C MET A 447 10.49 20.97 0.32
N ARG A 448 10.83 21.74 -0.71
CA ARG A 448 9.97 22.75 -1.32
C ARG A 448 9.84 22.48 -2.80
N MET A 449 8.64 22.09 -3.21
CA MET A 449 8.28 21.84 -4.60
C MET A 449 7.60 23.07 -5.18
N TYR A 450 7.95 23.46 -6.40
CA TYR A 450 7.40 24.66 -7.02
C TYR A 450 6.57 24.37 -8.27
N VAL A 451 5.67 25.30 -8.55
CA VAL A 451 4.98 25.40 -9.82
C VAL A 451 5.93 25.91 -10.90
N TRP A 452 5.73 25.44 -12.13
CA TRP A 452 6.50 25.80 -13.32
C TRP A 452 5.64 26.63 -14.28
N ASP A 453 6.03 27.89 -14.49
CA ASP A 453 5.29 28.89 -15.28
C ASP A 453 5.85 29.09 -16.71
N VAL A 454 6.79 28.24 -17.13
CA VAL A 454 7.43 28.24 -18.46
C VAL A 454 6.54 27.70 -19.58
N VAL A 455 5.39 27.10 -19.25
CA VAL A 455 4.40 26.56 -20.20
C VAL A 455 2.99 26.98 -19.80
N ASN A 456 2.05 26.96 -20.74
CA ASN A 456 0.64 27.30 -20.49
C ASN A 456 -0.29 26.13 -20.88
N PRO A 457 -1.13 25.60 -19.97
CA PRO A 457 -1.20 25.94 -18.54
C PRO A 457 0.09 25.61 -17.78
N TRP A 458 0.32 26.31 -16.66
CA TRP A 458 1.46 26.06 -15.76
C TRP A 458 1.46 24.62 -15.28
N ARG A 459 2.65 24.04 -15.13
CA ARG A 459 2.84 22.65 -14.68
C ARG A 459 3.23 22.61 -13.22
N ASP A 460 2.83 21.57 -12.52
CA ASP A 460 3.07 21.42 -11.09
C ASP A 460 4.22 20.44 -10.84
N GLY A 461 5.33 20.92 -10.26
CA GLY A 461 6.50 20.09 -9.98
C GLY A 461 6.19 18.90 -9.06
N ASP A 462 5.14 18.99 -8.26
CA ASP A 462 4.65 17.90 -7.40
C ASP A 462 4.09 16.70 -8.18
N LEU A 463 3.89 16.81 -9.50
CA LEU A 463 3.43 15.74 -10.38
C LEU A 463 4.56 15.10 -11.19
N GLU A 464 5.79 15.60 -11.08
CA GLU A 464 6.97 15.00 -11.69
C GLU A 464 7.83 14.29 -10.63
N ALA A 465 7.68 12.97 -10.55
CA ALA A 465 8.38 12.10 -9.61
C ALA A 465 9.91 12.29 -9.66
N GLY A 466 10.48 12.52 -10.85
CA GLY A 466 11.91 12.76 -11.00
C GLY A 466 12.41 13.97 -10.20
N ILE A 467 11.62 15.03 -10.08
CA ILE A 467 11.98 16.21 -9.27
C ILE A 467 11.89 15.85 -7.78
N ILE A 468 10.82 15.17 -7.35
CA ILE A 468 10.64 14.77 -5.94
C ILE A 468 11.77 13.83 -5.49
N ILE A 469 12.11 12.83 -6.31
CA ILE A 469 13.20 11.89 -6.05
C ILE A 469 14.53 12.63 -5.98
N HIS A 470 14.81 13.55 -6.92
CA HIS A 470 16.02 14.37 -6.92
C HIS A 470 16.17 15.13 -5.60
N GLU A 471 15.11 15.82 -5.16
CA GLU A 471 15.13 16.58 -3.92
C GLU A 471 15.35 15.70 -2.69
N TYR A 472 14.62 14.58 -2.58
CA TYR A 472 14.82 13.65 -1.46
C TYR A 472 16.25 13.09 -1.44
N SER A 473 16.85 12.92 -2.62
CA SER A 473 18.22 12.40 -2.78
C SER A 473 19.29 13.35 -2.21
N HIS A 474 19.03 14.66 -2.15
CA HIS A 474 19.88 15.57 -1.37
C HIS A 474 19.85 15.24 0.12
N GLY A 475 18.68 14.84 0.64
CA GLY A 475 18.52 14.29 1.98
C GLY A 475 19.40 13.05 2.21
N ILE A 476 19.25 12.04 1.35
CA ILE A 476 19.97 10.76 1.43
C ILE A 476 21.48 10.97 1.34
N SER A 477 21.95 11.60 0.27
CA SER A 477 23.38 11.77 0.00
C SER A 477 24.09 12.60 1.08
N THR A 478 23.44 13.63 1.61
CA THR A 478 23.99 14.50 2.65
C THR A 478 24.03 13.83 4.01
N ARG A 479 23.01 13.05 4.40
CA ARG A 479 23.01 12.31 5.67
C ARG A 479 24.01 11.15 5.67
N LEU A 480 24.18 10.46 4.54
CA LEU A 480 25.11 9.34 4.44
C LEU A 480 26.59 9.80 4.36
N THR A 481 26.88 10.85 3.60
CA THR A 481 28.27 11.28 3.35
C THR A 481 28.90 11.96 4.56
N GLY A 482 29.98 11.39 5.09
CA GLY A 482 30.65 11.92 6.29
C GLY A 482 29.88 11.65 7.59
N GLY A 483 28.81 10.86 7.51
CA GLY A 483 28.00 10.37 8.61
C GLY A 483 26.85 11.30 9.03
N PRO A 484 25.80 10.76 9.70
CA PRO A 484 24.51 11.45 9.93
C PRO A 484 24.61 12.78 10.69
N ALA A 485 25.64 12.93 11.52
CA ALA A 485 25.84 14.13 12.34
C ALA A 485 26.46 15.32 11.57
N ASN A 486 26.85 15.14 10.30
CA ASN A 486 27.60 16.15 9.55
C ASN A 486 27.06 16.39 8.13
N SER A 487 26.12 17.32 8.00
CA SER A 487 25.57 17.74 6.70
C SER A 487 26.46 18.69 5.89
N GLY A 488 27.69 18.96 6.32
CA GLY A 488 28.61 19.91 5.66
C GLY A 488 29.45 19.32 4.52
N CYS A 489 29.21 18.07 4.15
CA CYS A 489 30.12 17.29 3.31
C CYS A 489 29.89 17.41 1.81
N LEU A 490 28.73 17.88 1.37
CA LEU A 490 28.38 18.06 -0.06
C LEU A 490 28.01 19.51 -0.40
N GLY A 491 28.55 20.50 0.34
CA GLY A 491 28.07 21.88 0.24
C GLY A 491 28.50 22.68 -1.00
N TRP A 492 29.60 22.33 -1.68
CA TRP A 492 30.10 23.11 -2.83
C TRP A 492 31.09 22.33 -3.70
N GLY A 493 31.45 22.94 -4.84
CA GLY A 493 32.51 22.45 -5.71
C GLY A 493 32.18 21.11 -6.37
N GLU A 494 33.16 20.22 -6.42
CA GLU A 494 33.00 18.88 -7.00
C GLU A 494 32.10 17.98 -6.13
N ALA A 495 32.25 18.05 -4.80
CA ALA A 495 31.39 17.35 -3.85
C ALA A 495 29.92 17.75 -3.97
N GLY A 496 29.63 19.06 -3.99
CA GLY A 496 28.26 19.54 -4.22
C GLY A 496 27.73 19.20 -5.62
N GLY A 497 28.61 19.16 -6.62
CA GLY A 497 28.27 18.61 -7.93
C GLY A 497 27.81 17.15 -7.86
N MET A 498 28.50 16.28 -7.13
CA MET A 498 28.03 14.90 -6.95
C MET A 498 26.69 14.82 -6.20
N GLY A 499 26.43 15.73 -5.26
CA GLY A 499 25.11 15.90 -4.64
C GLY A 499 23.98 16.03 -5.67
N GLU A 500 24.13 16.93 -6.64
CA GLU A 500 23.20 17.07 -7.78
C GLU A 500 23.16 15.81 -8.66
N GLY A 501 24.32 15.21 -8.93
CA GLY A 501 24.41 14.04 -9.81
C GLY A 501 23.77 12.78 -9.24
N TRP A 502 23.83 12.57 -7.93
CA TRP A 502 23.14 11.44 -7.30
C TRP A 502 21.62 11.60 -7.36
N GLY A 503 21.09 12.83 -7.21
CA GLY A 503 19.67 13.11 -7.37
C GLY A 503 19.16 12.77 -8.76
N ASP A 504 19.83 13.30 -9.78
CA ASP A 504 19.51 13.00 -11.18
C ASP A 504 19.64 11.51 -11.49
N PHE A 505 20.67 10.86 -10.96
CA PHE A 505 20.89 9.43 -11.16
C PHE A 505 19.76 8.59 -10.55
N PHE A 506 19.38 8.85 -9.30
CA PHE A 506 18.29 8.11 -8.65
C PHE A 506 16.94 8.37 -9.33
N ALA A 507 16.64 9.62 -9.70
CA ALA A 507 15.46 9.94 -10.49
C ALA A 507 15.43 9.19 -11.83
N THR A 508 16.57 9.11 -12.51
CA THR A 508 16.71 8.44 -13.81
C THR A 508 16.54 6.93 -13.71
N ILE A 509 17.15 6.26 -12.72
CA ILE A 509 17.07 4.80 -12.65
C ILE A 509 15.71 4.32 -12.15
N LEU A 510 15.04 5.04 -11.24
CA LEU A 510 13.76 4.61 -10.66
C LEU A 510 12.58 4.71 -11.64
N ARG A 511 12.73 5.45 -12.73
CA ARG A 511 11.77 5.48 -13.86
C ARG A 511 12.08 4.47 -14.96
N MET A 512 13.13 3.65 -14.83
CA MET A 512 13.49 2.67 -15.85
C MET A 512 12.43 1.57 -15.97
N LYS A 513 12.08 1.17 -17.20
CA LYS A 513 11.08 0.14 -17.54
C LYS A 513 11.74 -1.03 -18.30
N PRO A 514 11.14 -2.24 -18.28
CA PRO A 514 11.73 -3.42 -18.93
C PRO A 514 12.01 -3.30 -20.44
N HIS A 515 11.32 -2.40 -21.14
CA HIS A 515 11.47 -2.23 -22.59
C HIS A 515 12.55 -1.21 -22.98
N TYR A 516 13.11 -0.47 -22.01
CA TYR A 516 14.21 0.44 -22.27
C TYR A 516 15.51 -0.33 -22.50
N ASP A 517 16.29 0.11 -23.47
CA ASP A 517 17.59 -0.47 -23.82
C ASP A 517 18.72 0.55 -23.74
N ARG A 518 19.95 0.03 -23.64
CA ARG A 518 21.18 0.79 -23.50
C ARG A 518 21.44 1.81 -24.61
N ASP A 519 21.09 1.46 -25.85
CA ASP A 519 21.57 2.14 -27.05
C ASP A 519 20.63 3.26 -27.49
N THR A 520 19.33 3.13 -27.18
CA THR A 520 18.29 4.07 -27.62
C THR A 520 17.67 4.88 -26.49
N THR A 521 17.81 4.45 -25.24
CA THR A 521 17.17 5.12 -24.10
C THR A 521 17.94 6.37 -23.68
N GLU A 522 17.26 7.50 -23.73
CA GLU A 522 17.78 8.80 -23.33
C GLU A 522 16.82 9.47 -22.35
N PHE A 523 17.34 9.98 -21.23
CA PHE A 523 16.53 10.64 -20.20
C PHE A 523 16.92 12.10 -20.03
N GLY A 524 15.93 12.99 -20.05
CA GLY A 524 16.06 14.33 -19.51
C GLY A 524 15.50 14.44 -18.09
N MET A 525 15.87 15.54 -17.42
CA MET A 525 15.39 15.87 -16.07
C MET A 525 14.52 17.11 -16.15
N GLY A 526 13.37 17.09 -15.45
CA GLY A 526 12.40 18.18 -15.51
C GLY A 526 11.80 18.35 -16.91
N ASP A 527 11.79 17.29 -17.73
CA ASP A 527 11.35 17.38 -19.14
C ASP A 527 9.91 17.82 -19.19
N TRP A 528 9.02 17.19 -18.43
CA TRP A 528 7.62 17.58 -18.42
C TRP A 528 7.45 18.95 -17.76
N ALA A 529 7.96 19.19 -16.55
CA ALA A 529 7.78 20.48 -15.89
C ALA A 529 8.31 21.66 -16.73
N ASN A 530 9.42 21.47 -17.47
CA ASN A 530 10.08 22.49 -18.28
C ASN A 530 9.68 22.50 -19.77
N GLY A 531 8.54 21.90 -20.15
CA GLY A 531 8.02 22.02 -21.52
C GLY A 531 8.65 21.13 -22.59
N GLY A 532 9.43 20.13 -22.20
CA GLY A 532 9.97 19.06 -23.04
C GLY A 532 11.46 19.16 -23.36
N GLU A 533 12.12 20.26 -22.98
CA GLU A 533 13.54 20.49 -23.27
C GLU A 533 14.48 19.93 -22.18
N GLY A 534 13.94 19.67 -20.99
CA GLY A 534 14.73 19.33 -19.80
C GLY A 534 15.51 20.51 -19.24
N ILE A 535 16.20 20.29 -18.12
CA ILE A 535 16.95 21.35 -17.40
C ILE A 535 18.47 21.16 -17.45
N ARG A 536 18.95 20.02 -17.96
CA ARG A 536 20.38 19.70 -18.09
C ARG A 536 20.85 19.98 -19.52
N ARG A 537 22.16 20.14 -19.70
CA ARG A 537 22.76 20.49 -21.01
C ARG A 537 22.59 19.39 -22.05
N PHE A 538 22.56 18.14 -21.61
CA PHE A 538 22.42 16.95 -22.42
C PHE A 538 21.50 15.96 -21.71
N LYS A 539 20.83 15.12 -22.49
CA LYS A 539 20.11 13.96 -21.95
C LYS A 539 21.12 12.90 -21.50
N TYR A 540 20.80 12.18 -20.43
CA TYR A 540 21.57 11.02 -20.00
C TYR A 540 21.49 9.92 -21.05
N SER A 541 22.64 9.49 -21.55
CA SER A 541 22.72 8.57 -22.69
C SER A 541 24.09 7.92 -22.78
N THR A 542 24.12 6.61 -23.02
CA THR A 542 25.38 5.88 -23.25
C THR A 542 26.06 6.26 -24.58
N SER A 543 25.36 7.02 -25.45
CA SER A 543 25.88 7.58 -26.68
C SER A 543 26.70 8.85 -26.42
N LYS A 544 27.99 8.80 -26.76
CA LYS A 544 28.89 9.98 -26.72
C LYS A 544 28.51 11.09 -27.71
N LYS A 545 27.61 10.80 -28.65
CA LYS A 545 27.06 11.80 -29.58
C LYS A 545 25.95 12.61 -28.89
N THR A 546 25.09 11.94 -28.14
CA THR A 546 23.98 12.58 -27.42
C THR A 546 24.52 13.32 -26.20
N ASN A 547 25.30 12.63 -25.37
CA ASN A 547 25.98 13.23 -24.23
C ASN A 547 27.50 13.13 -24.41
N PRO A 548 28.22 14.23 -24.72
CA PRO A 548 29.67 14.21 -24.87
C PRO A 548 30.44 14.45 -23.56
N GLU A 549 29.76 14.58 -22.41
CA GLU A 549 30.37 14.94 -21.14
C GLU A 549 31.33 13.86 -20.62
N THR A 550 32.48 14.32 -20.11
CA THR A 550 33.57 13.51 -19.53
C THR A 550 34.20 14.24 -18.34
N PHE A 551 35.11 13.59 -17.61
CA PHE A 551 35.72 14.17 -16.40
C PHE A 551 36.35 15.55 -16.62
N SER A 552 37.00 15.81 -17.76
CA SER A 552 37.58 17.13 -18.06
C SER A 552 36.56 18.20 -18.48
N TRP A 553 35.32 17.84 -18.80
CA TRP A 553 34.28 18.84 -19.12
C TRP A 553 34.01 19.79 -17.96
N MET A 554 34.22 19.34 -16.72
CA MET A 554 34.09 20.18 -15.53
C MET A 554 35.06 21.38 -15.50
N ASP A 555 36.11 21.39 -16.34
CA ASP A 555 37.04 22.51 -16.48
C ASP A 555 36.61 23.51 -17.56
N LYS A 556 35.55 23.21 -18.32
CA LYS A 556 35.05 24.11 -19.39
C LYS A 556 34.28 25.30 -18.82
N PRO A 557 34.25 26.42 -19.57
CA PRO A 557 33.38 27.54 -19.23
C PRO A 557 31.93 27.10 -19.04
N GLY A 558 31.30 27.53 -17.95
CA GLY A 558 29.91 27.19 -17.64
C GLY A 558 29.73 25.94 -16.78
N TYR A 559 30.81 25.29 -16.32
CA TYR A 559 30.78 24.18 -15.36
C TYR A 559 31.15 24.58 -13.92
N TRP A 560 31.16 25.87 -13.61
CA TRP A 560 31.51 26.39 -12.28
C TRP A 560 30.46 26.06 -11.20
N GLY A 561 29.18 25.95 -11.58
CA GLY A 561 28.08 25.58 -10.67
C GLY A 561 28.07 24.10 -10.30
N VAL A 562 27.23 23.73 -9.34
CA VAL A 562 27.05 22.33 -8.92
C VAL A 562 26.26 21.52 -9.95
N HIS A 563 25.16 22.06 -10.49
CA HIS A 563 24.31 21.33 -11.46
C HIS A 563 25.06 20.84 -12.71
N PRO A 564 25.89 21.65 -13.40
CA PRO A 564 26.64 21.16 -14.55
C PRO A 564 27.67 20.08 -14.17
N LYS A 565 28.27 20.14 -12.98
CA LYS A 565 29.16 19.07 -12.51
C LYS A 565 28.36 17.81 -12.17
N GLY A 566 27.18 17.97 -11.59
CA GLY A 566 26.25 16.87 -11.31
C GLY A 566 25.84 16.11 -12.55
N ALA A 567 25.56 16.80 -13.66
CA ALA A 567 25.28 16.16 -14.93
C ALA A 567 26.42 15.23 -15.38
N VAL A 568 27.68 15.66 -15.24
CA VAL A 568 28.84 14.81 -15.54
C VAL A 568 28.89 13.56 -14.63
N TRP A 569 28.58 13.72 -13.34
CA TRP A 569 28.57 12.60 -12.38
C TRP A 569 27.44 11.61 -12.66
N ALA A 570 26.21 12.09 -12.84
CA ALA A 570 25.05 11.29 -13.16
C ALA A 570 25.27 10.49 -14.46
N GLU A 571 25.86 11.11 -15.48
CA GLU A 571 26.21 10.43 -16.74
C GLU A 571 27.24 9.31 -16.52
N MET A 572 28.25 9.54 -15.67
CA MET A 572 29.20 8.47 -15.32
C MET A 572 28.53 7.29 -14.61
N LEU A 573 27.60 7.57 -13.70
CA LEU A 573 26.82 6.53 -13.02
C LEU A 573 25.85 5.83 -13.96
N TYR A 574 25.30 6.52 -14.96
CA TYR A 574 24.44 5.94 -15.99
C TYR A 574 25.17 4.86 -16.81
N GLU A 575 26.45 5.08 -17.14
CA GLU A 575 27.29 4.06 -17.80
C GLU A 575 27.54 2.84 -16.90
N VAL A 576 27.79 3.07 -15.60
CA VAL A 576 27.98 1.98 -14.62
C VAL A 576 26.68 1.17 -14.46
N TYR A 577 25.54 1.86 -14.36
CA TYR A 577 24.22 1.25 -14.27
C TYR A 577 23.98 0.29 -15.44
N TRP A 578 24.18 0.76 -16.68
CA TRP A 578 23.98 -0.09 -17.84
C TRP A 578 24.95 -1.27 -17.86
N ASN A 579 26.22 -1.11 -17.44
CA ASN A 579 27.16 -2.23 -17.38
C ASN A 579 26.71 -3.30 -16.39
N LEU A 580 26.12 -2.91 -15.26
CA LEU A 580 25.59 -3.85 -14.28
C LEU A 580 24.28 -4.48 -14.74
N VAL A 581 23.40 -3.74 -15.41
CA VAL A 581 22.17 -4.28 -16.02
C VAL A 581 22.48 -5.29 -17.12
N ASP A 582 23.44 -5.01 -18.00
CA ASP A 582 23.86 -5.97 -19.03
C ASP A 582 24.38 -7.29 -18.44
N LYS A 583 25.10 -7.21 -17.31
CA LYS A 583 25.69 -8.38 -16.65
C LYS A 583 24.68 -9.19 -15.83
N HIS A 584 23.82 -8.50 -15.08
CA HIS A 584 22.97 -9.12 -14.05
C HIS A 584 21.47 -9.11 -14.42
N GLY A 585 21.12 -8.56 -15.57
CA GLY A 585 19.75 -8.36 -16.01
C GLY A 585 19.03 -7.24 -15.24
N PHE A 586 17.78 -7.02 -15.62
CA PHE A 586 16.89 -6.02 -15.03
C PHE A 586 15.73 -6.70 -14.28
N THR A 587 15.21 -6.05 -13.26
CA THR A 587 13.93 -6.39 -12.62
C THR A 587 13.04 -5.16 -12.50
N SER A 588 11.74 -5.32 -12.74
CA SER A 588 10.75 -4.24 -12.60
C SER A 588 10.34 -3.98 -11.15
N SER A 589 10.55 -4.94 -10.25
CA SER A 589 10.39 -4.67 -8.82
C SER A 589 11.61 -3.90 -8.33
N TRP A 590 11.41 -2.96 -7.41
CA TRP A 590 12.49 -2.25 -6.73
C TRP A 590 12.63 -2.67 -5.27
N PHE A 591 11.55 -3.17 -4.68
CA PHE A 591 11.47 -3.60 -3.29
C PHE A 591 11.88 -5.08 -3.17
N PRO A 592 12.79 -5.40 -2.24
CA PRO A 592 13.04 -6.80 -1.92
C PRO A 592 11.79 -7.43 -1.26
N PRO A 593 11.54 -8.73 -1.46
CA PRO A 593 10.42 -9.41 -0.83
C PRO A 593 10.51 -9.33 0.71
N THR A 594 9.35 -9.30 1.36
CA THR A 594 9.23 -9.25 2.81
C THR A 594 9.26 -10.65 3.44
N ASN A 595 8.86 -11.69 2.70
CA ASN A 595 8.94 -13.09 3.13
C ASN A 595 10.32 -13.71 2.77
N GLU A 596 10.80 -14.65 3.59
CA GLU A 596 12.11 -15.29 3.37
C GLU A 596 12.08 -16.33 2.23
N GLU A 597 10.92 -16.87 1.88
CA GLU A 597 10.77 -17.89 0.84
C GLU A 597 11.08 -17.32 -0.56
N GLU A 598 10.63 -16.09 -0.84
CA GLU A 598 10.91 -15.39 -2.10
C GLU A 598 12.29 -14.72 -2.12
N SER A 599 12.98 -14.64 -0.97
CA SER A 599 14.31 -14.03 -0.88
C SER A 599 15.34 -14.66 -1.82
N SER A 600 15.14 -15.91 -2.24
CA SER A 600 16.05 -16.62 -3.16
C SER A 600 15.94 -16.19 -4.62
N SER A 601 14.79 -15.67 -5.05
CA SER A 601 14.61 -15.13 -6.41
C SER A 601 15.26 -13.75 -6.53
N TRP A 602 15.32 -13.02 -5.42
CA TRP A 602 15.79 -11.64 -5.35
C TRP A 602 17.27 -11.47 -4.98
N TYR A 603 17.78 -12.30 -4.07
CA TYR A 603 19.15 -12.19 -3.57
C TYR A 603 20.03 -13.36 -4.01
N THR A 604 21.27 -13.03 -4.39
CA THR A 604 22.30 -14.02 -4.69
C THR A 604 22.96 -14.49 -3.38
N LYS A 605 23.19 -15.80 -3.27
CA LYS A 605 23.92 -16.36 -2.11
C LYS A 605 25.39 -15.92 -2.15
N PRO A 606 25.95 -15.39 -1.05
CA PRO A 606 27.34 -14.97 -1.02
C PRO A 606 28.29 -16.17 -1.23
N LYS A 607 29.26 -16.02 -2.15
CA LYS A 607 30.27 -17.06 -2.46
C LYS A 607 31.19 -17.38 -1.27
N ARG A 608 31.31 -16.48 -0.29
CA ARG A 608 32.09 -16.67 0.94
C ARG A 608 31.25 -16.33 2.18
N ARG A 609 31.26 -17.20 3.19
CA ARG A 609 30.61 -16.94 4.48
C ARG A 609 31.41 -15.87 5.26
N PRO A 610 30.75 -14.87 5.88
CA PRO A 610 31.44 -13.89 6.73
C PRO A 610 32.15 -14.59 7.89
N LYS A 611 33.37 -14.14 8.22
CA LYS A 611 34.11 -14.64 9.39
C LYS A 611 33.60 -14.05 10.72
N GLN A 612 32.92 -12.90 10.68
CA GLN A 612 32.67 -12.07 11.87
C GLN A 612 31.28 -12.19 12.49
N ASP A 613 30.26 -12.67 11.78
CA ASP A 613 29.01 -13.11 12.39
C ASP A 613 28.23 -14.02 11.42
N PRO A 614 28.15 -15.34 11.67
CA PRO A 614 27.39 -16.25 10.81
C PRO A 614 25.87 -16.04 10.88
N LYS A 615 25.36 -15.21 11.80
CA LYS A 615 23.92 -14.96 12.00
C LYS A 615 23.34 -13.85 11.13
N ILE A 616 24.16 -13.00 10.50
CA ILE A 616 23.67 -11.93 9.62
C ILE A 616 23.85 -12.37 8.15
N PRO A 617 22.78 -12.80 7.45
CA PRO A 617 22.90 -13.19 6.06
C PRO A 617 23.23 -11.97 5.20
N ARG A 618 24.33 -12.03 4.45
CA ARG A 618 24.62 -11.06 3.39
C ARG A 618 23.57 -11.19 2.30
N ARG A 619 22.82 -10.12 2.06
CA ARG A 619 21.81 -10.00 1.02
C ARG A 619 22.38 -9.20 -0.15
N ILE A 620 22.69 -9.87 -1.25
CA ILE A 620 23.27 -9.25 -2.45
C ILE A 620 22.17 -9.19 -3.52
N PRO A 621 21.69 -8.01 -3.93
CA PRO A 621 20.68 -7.92 -4.99
C PRO A 621 21.16 -8.64 -6.26
N LYS A 622 20.28 -9.43 -6.85
CA LYS A 622 20.62 -10.28 -8.00
C LYS A 622 20.65 -9.53 -9.33
N HIS A 623 19.86 -8.46 -9.47
CA HIS A 623 19.67 -7.74 -10.71
C HIS A 623 20.50 -6.47 -10.76
N GLY A 624 20.92 -6.06 -11.95
CA GLY A 624 21.86 -4.96 -12.15
C GLY A 624 21.33 -3.61 -11.67
N ASN A 625 20.04 -3.33 -11.88
CA ASN A 625 19.43 -2.07 -11.44
C ASN A 625 19.40 -1.95 -9.91
N THR A 626 18.97 -3.00 -9.21
CA THR A 626 18.89 -3.01 -7.74
C THR A 626 20.28 -3.17 -7.09
N LEU A 627 21.20 -3.89 -7.74
CA LEU A 627 22.60 -3.96 -7.31
C LEU A 627 23.27 -2.59 -7.43
N THR A 628 23.07 -1.87 -8.53
CA THR A 628 23.65 -0.52 -8.70
C THR A 628 23.16 0.42 -7.62
N LEU A 629 21.86 0.43 -7.32
CA LEU A 629 21.29 1.22 -6.23
C LEU A 629 21.96 0.89 -4.88
N GLN A 630 22.08 -0.39 -4.53
CA GLN A 630 22.76 -0.83 -3.31
C GLN A 630 24.21 -0.34 -3.24
N LEU A 631 24.98 -0.52 -4.32
CA LEU A 631 26.39 -0.13 -4.37
C LEU A 631 26.58 1.39 -4.20
N VAL A 632 25.72 2.20 -4.83
CA VAL A 632 25.80 3.66 -4.72
C VAL A 632 25.44 4.12 -3.30
N VAL A 633 24.39 3.56 -2.69
CA VAL A 633 24.00 3.87 -1.30
C VAL A 633 25.08 3.46 -0.30
N ASP A 634 25.72 2.31 -0.50
CA ASP A 634 26.81 1.87 0.36
C ASP A 634 28.08 2.71 0.17
N ALA A 635 28.38 3.12 -1.07
CA ALA A 635 29.52 3.99 -1.35
C ALA A 635 29.42 5.35 -0.65
N MET A 636 28.21 5.93 -0.56
CA MET A 636 27.99 7.19 0.18
C MET A 636 28.37 7.07 1.66
N LYS A 637 28.22 5.89 2.27
CA LYS A 637 28.62 5.60 3.66
C LYS A 637 30.14 5.43 3.81
N LEU A 638 30.84 5.04 2.74
CA LEU A 638 32.28 4.74 2.75
C LEU A 638 33.13 5.97 2.41
N GLN A 639 32.65 6.82 1.51
CA GLN A 639 33.42 7.94 0.98
C GLN A 639 33.75 8.99 2.07
N PRO A 640 34.88 9.73 1.93
CA PRO A 640 35.21 10.78 2.88
C PRO A 640 34.24 11.96 2.79
N CYS A 641 34.26 12.83 3.80
CA CYS A 641 33.60 14.13 3.72
C CYS A 641 34.28 14.98 2.63
N ARG A 642 33.48 15.71 1.82
CA ARG A 642 33.92 16.49 0.65
C ARG A 642 34.74 15.67 -0.36
N PRO A 643 34.18 14.56 -0.86
CA PRO A 643 34.89 13.70 -1.80
C PRO A 643 35.08 14.39 -3.16
N GLN A 644 36.14 13.99 -3.88
CA GLN A 644 36.27 14.19 -5.33
C GLN A 644 35.61 13.02 -6.07
N PHE A 645 35.39 13.16 -7.38
CA PHE A 645 34.83 12.09 -8.22
C PHE A 645 35.67 10.81 -8.13
N THR A 646 36.99 10.94 -8.03
CA THR A 646 37.89 9.80 -7.86
C THR A 646 37.68 9.11 -6.51
N ASP A 647 37.41 9.84 -5.43
CA ASP A 647 37.12 9.25 -4.12
C ASP A 647 35.78 8.50 -4.14
N ALA A 648 34.74 9.11 -4.73
CA ALA A 648 33.42 8.52 -4.84
C ALA A 648 33.41 7.28 -5.76
N ARG A 649 34.14 7.32 -6.88
CA ARG A 649 34.38 6.16 -7.75
C ARG A 649 35.02 5.01 -6.97
N ASP A 650 36.08 5.31 -6.24
CA ASP A 650 36.82 4.29 -5.48
C ASP A 650 35.96 3.72 -4.34
N ALA A 651 35.10 4.54 -3.72
CA ALA A 651 34.10 4.09 -2.75
C ALA A 651 33.05 3.14 -3.37
N ILE A 652 32.60 3.36 -4.60
CA ILE A 652 31.69 2.45 -5.31
C ILE A 652 32.36 1.11 -5.62
N ILE A 653 33.62 1.14 -6.06
CA ILE A 653 34.41 -0.08 -6.29
C ILE A 653 34.61 -0.84 -4.96
N GLN A 654 34.89 -0.12 -3.87
CA GLN A 654 35.05 -0.71 -2.55
C GLN A 654 33.73 -1.28 -2.02
N ALA A 655 32.59 -0.64 -2.27
CA ALA A 655 31.28 -1.16 -1.93
C ALA A 655 31.04 -2.51 -2.62
N ASP A 656 31.40 -2.66 -3.90
CA ASP A 656 31.31 -3.93 -4.62
C ASP A 656 32.28 -4.98 -4.05
N GLU A 657 33.51 -4.60 -3.74
CA GLU A 657 34.48 -5.49 -3.09
C GLU A 657 33.94 -6.04 -1.76
N ILE A 658 33.33 -5.18 -0.95
CA ILE A 658 32.74 -5.56 0.33
C ILE A 658 31.52 -6.45 0.11
N LEU A 659 30.58 -6.05 -0.75
CA LEU A 659 29.28 -6.71 -0.90
C LEU A 659 29.38 -8.03 -1.67
N THR A 660 30.00 -8.00 -2.85
CA THR A 660 30.03 -9.12 -3.81
C THR A 660 31.36 -9.86 -3.82
N GLY A 661 32.40 -9.29 -3.21
CA GLY A 661 33.77 -9.79 -3.33
C GLY A 661 34.49 -9.26 -4.57
N GLY A 662 34.00 -8.18 -5.17
CA GLY A 662 34.63 -7.51 -6.32
C GLY A 662 34.26 -8.14 -7.66
N GLU A 663 33.13 -8.87 -7.71
CA GLU A 663 32.67 -9.56 -8.92
C GLU A 663 32.40 -8.59 -10.07
N ASN A 664 32.13 -7.32 -9.78
CA ASN A 664 31.71 -6.31 -10.75
C ASN A 664 32.76 -5.23 -11.01
N LYS A 665 33.98 -5.45 -10.51
CA LYS A 665 35.09 -4.50 -10.60
C LYS A 665 35.30 -3.99 -12.04
N CYS A 666 35.27 -4.88 -13.02
CA CYS A 666 35.55 -4.51 -14.41
C CYS A 666 34.42 -3.70 -15.04
N GLU A 667 33.17 -4.07 -14.80
CA GLU A 667 31.98 -3.36 -15.28
C GLU A 667 31.93 -1.93 -14.74
N ILE A 668 32.22 -1.77 -13.44
CA ILE A 668 32.28 -0.46 -12.79
C ILE A 668 33.44 0.37 -13.37
N TRP A 669 34.65 -0.18 -13.44
CA TRP A 669 35.80 0.54 -13.99
C TRP A 669 35.61 0.94 -15.45
N GLN A 670 35.04 0.07 -16.28
CA GLN A 670 34.78 0.35 -17.70
C GLN A 670 33.76 1.47 -17.86
N GLY A 671 32.72 1.52 -17.02
CA GLY A 671 31.72 2.60 -17.04
C GLY A 671 32.36 3.97 -16.76
N PHE A 672 33.12 4.08 -15.67
CA PHE A 672 33.85 5.30 -15.34
C PHE A 672 34.93 5.66 -16.36
N ALA A 673 35.70 4.66 -16.84
CA ALA A 673 36.75 4.86 -17.82
C ALA A 673 36.19 5.36 -19.17
N LYS A 674 34.99 4.92 -19.58
CA LYS A 674 34.34 5.40 -20.81
C LYS A 674 34.16 6.93 -20.81
N ARG A 675 33.98 7.53 -19.63
CA ARG A 675 33.79 8.97 -19.41
C ARG A 675 35.03 9.67 -18.84
N GLY A 676 36.21 9.05 -18.93
CA GLY A 676 37.49 9.68 -18.59
C GLY A 676 37.89 9.60 -17.11
N LEU A 677 37.15 8.87 -16.28
CA LEU A 677 37.42 8.68 -14.84
C LEU A 677 38.09 7.33 -14.51
N GLY A 678 38.91 6.80 -15.42
CA GLY A 678 39.66 5.55 -15.23
C GLY A 678 40.86 5.66 -14.28
N VAL A 679 41.68 4.61 -14.19
CA VAL A 679 42.71 4.40 -13.14
C VAL A 679 43.69 5.58 -12.96
N GLY A 680 44.06 6.27 -14.03
CA GLY A 680 44.99 7.40 -13.98
C GLY A 680 44.35 8.79 -13.85
N ALA A 681 43.02 8.87 -13.71
CA ALA A 681 42.31 10.14 -13.64
C ALA A 681 42.61 10.87 -12.33
N LYS A 682 42.86 12.18 -12.40
CA LYS A 682 43.18 13.00 -11.22
C LYS A 682 43.07 14.50 -11.50
N VAL A 683 42.95 15.29 -10.45
CA VAL A 683 43.14 16.75 -10.52
C VAL A 683 44.64 17.08 -10.42
N VAL A 684 45.16 17.88 -11.35
CA VAL A 684 46.57 18.31 -11.40
C VAL A 684 46.68 19.80 -11.11
N GLY A 685 47.57 20.19 -10.21
CA GLY A 685 47.81 21.60 -9.88
C GLY A 685 46.70 22.28 -9.06
N GLY A 686 45.84 21.49 -8.41
CA GLY A 686 44.82 22.00 -7.50
C GLY A 686 45.38 22.41 -6.14
N SER A 687 44.62 23.24 -5.41
CA SER A 687 44.91 23.61 -4.02
C SER A 687 43.80 23.09 -3.08
N PRO A 688 44.00 23.09 -1.75
CA PRO A 688 42.93 22.78 -0.80
C PRO A 688 41.70 23.70 -0.91
N TRP A 689 41.86 24.88 -1.52
CA TRP A 689 40.80 25.87 -1.74
C TRP A 689 40.13 25.73 -3.11
N GLY A 690 40.50 24.70 -3.89
CA GLY A 690 40.02 24.45 -5.24
C GLY A 690 41.05 24.77 -6.32
N GLY A 691 40.60 24.73 -7.58
CA GLY A 691 41.43 24.86 -8.76
C GLY A 691 42.06 23.55 -9.24
N GLY A 692 43.01 23.66 -10.16
CA GLY A 692 43.61 22.52 -10.86
C GLY A 692 42.87 22.15 -12.15
N VAL A 693 43.51 21.29 -12.94
CA VAL A 693 43.00 20.80 -14.22
C VAL A 693 42.81 19.29 -14.11
N ARG A 694 41.63 18.81 -14.49
CA ARG A 694 41.28 17.40 -14.49
C ARG A 694 41.96 16.70 -15.66
N LYS A 695 42.85 15.78 -15.31
CA LYS A 695 43.49 14.87 -16.25
C LYS A 695 42.66 13.60 -16.34
N GLU A 696 42.20 13.28 -17.53
CA GLU A 696 41.41 12.08 -17.80
C GLU A 696 42.27 10.83 -17.92
N SER A 697 41.64 9.69 -17.67
CA SER A 697 42.14 8.36 -18.02
C SER A 697 41.01 7.51 -18.55
N TYR A 698 41.21 6.91 -19.72
CA TYR A 698 40.26 5.97 -20.33
C TYR A 698 40.63 4.50 -20.09
N LYS A 699 41.58 4.25 -19.19
CA LYS A 699 42.07 2.90 -18.86
C LYS A 699 41.32 2.30 -17.68
N ALA A 700 40.84 1.07 -17.84
CA ALA A 700 40.48 0.17 -16.76
C ALA A 700 41.74 -0.57 -16.21
N PRO A 701 41.67 -1.22 -15.03
CA PRO A 701 42.74 -2.09 -14.53
C PRO A 701 43.14 -3.14 -15.57
N LYS A 702 44.40 -3.58 -15.54
CA LYS A 702 44.94 -4.50 -16.57
C LYS A 702 44.14 -5.79 -16.68
N GLU A 703 43.72 -6.34 -15.55
CA GLU A 703 42.87 -7.54 -15.43
C GLU A 703 41.47 -7.41 -16.05
N CYS A 704 41.06 -6.20 -16.44
CA CYS A 704 39.75 -5.95 -17.08
C CYS A 704 39.83 -5.79 -18.60
N ASN A 705 41.00 -6.03 -19.20
CA ASN A 705 41.23 -5.92 -20.65
C ASN A 705 41.53 -7.29 -21.31
N GLU A 706 41.24 -8.40 -20.62
CA GLU A 706 41.41 -9.77 -21.13
C GLU A 706 40.10 -10.35 -21.68
#